data_AF-A0A1V1TU00-F1
#
_entry.id   AF-A0A1V1TU00-F1
#
_cell.length_a   1.000
_cell.length_b   1.000
_cell.length_c   1.000
_cell.angle_alpha   90.00
_cell.angle_beta   90.00
_cell.angle_gamma   90.00
#
_symmetry.space_group_name_H-M   'P 1'
#
loop_
_entity.id
_entity.type
_entity.pdbx_description
1 polymer ?
#
loop_
_entity_poly.entity_id
_entity_poly.type
_entity_poly.pdbx_seq_one_letter_code
_entity_poly.pdbx_strand_id
1 'polypeptide(L)'
;MTSFGQLNASAATFRAEATNALVNVNLEFNVFAKRFINPPREYDGVGQHLATKRLQEAQDGVPHGVARGLGALFKDSAMLPSTPELIKTYGLRASEISRSAAANPKGNDSHGAFAGVIGADATTLWAAATSGWPAIQCHLLACLLARIWEPPEATSIWVEIIARRKHILKSKLVEEGELEHDVLLAVGGDISRSDLFDWDASARAWLRVADQVMVKQQTQAKLIIDNLDIPVNSKPDTYDSVMDAWASSMTQMEKLLRGIPLQVYRGDILLGLLSWHLYPDMKCLFREERTIKQNDPLLTGRGILTLGLEPSPRVSSDPQSVYWALPLAYLRYYGRLPVTRVRSMRTTDQDRITIDEMLWAVVSSYILAWNDASVPTKKILEFVSNVAIELHYALGYDEKVPDGNGRHVWLSSHGGPSKASWLAMLSRACLQYKDRLHEERIRKLQALGRRFRLGVDKPFNGVFNVETYLRAARSIESKVKLLREIVSSGQTSTNPGSYDFLIVYKKPYVVVSDNGKDPEALEVLEFATALPEFEGPDDVERSHRRWIALKRTVGSSPEYRKVINDRQQEIRKMKERIDFFDTCQPVFTLYGGKTWAHRGSSTQTIVGESSARNRSTTHLKDTEDNVELAKMTTYTDSKSGTAAVYRVVYGSFDNVALLRRRDSSILDKPIIHQHGAGVAKYEKGLRNKLTIREIMSLFQPESVDFSKCALGISITDNTLLAMTLIESLYRGMDNATIDVRAVQVNFAEAKWVRSAIMRAGPKARRRNMVSLQAAGSRVPYLHTDGVDTATCFACIAMMETGSYNLDPHELRNVFGLCASDSLYIASCLLRDPADRLKGPPVQRFTGNIGRAGMAFMVPPNEPEIRRYDLIDEWYQYDHNAFTGIMEDCFEGTSLHLSFSEASQAVNVNFSGGRDVEAYFLETLISVYNRKEWIAELDILGLVTNKNLKSSDDLPRGKTCNCKDNSARGGPTVIIAIDNFAEMLVPPNQPGIIRAEGNWQARLAATALCLAKGYRVVIKAPNTCLACLVDMAMARDLSPSHALENKDVLMII
;
A
#
# COMPACT_ATOMS: atom_id res chain seq x y z
N MET A 1 73.00 27.75 -21.53
CA MET A 1 71.74 27.62 -20.76
C MET A 1 70.56 28.27 -21.50
N THR A 2 70.31 27.91 -22.77
CA THR A 2 69.29 28.60 -23.61
C THR A 2 68.17 27.71 -24.13
N SER A 3 68.13 26.39 -23.83
CA SER A 3 67.07 25.50 -24.31
C SER A 3 65.89 25.28 -23.35
N PHE A 4 66.02 25.63 -22.05
CA PHE A 4 64.94 25.42 -21.07
C PHE A 4 63.83 26.51 -21.12
N GLY A 5 64.15 27.74 -21.53
CA GLY A 5 63.17 28.83 -21.66
C GLY A 5 62.23 28.67 -22.86
N GLN A 6 62.75 28.13 -23.97
CA GLN A 6 61.97 27.90 -25.19
C GLN A 6 61.00 26.71 -25.07
N LEU A 7 61.35 25.68 -24.28
CA LEU A 7 60.46 24.54 -23.98
C LEU A 7 59.29 24.93 -23.05
N ASN A 8 59.52 25.81 -22.08
CA ASN A 8 58.45 26.32 -21.20
C ASN A 8 57.52 27.29 -21.94
N ALA A 9 58.06 28.11 -22.85
CA ALA A 9 57.26 29.00 -23.69
C ALA A 9 56.40 28.20 -24.69
N SER A 10 56.95 27.19 -25.36
CA SER A 10 56.18 26.36 -26.29
C SER A 10 55.13 25.49 -25.59
N ALA A 11 55.40 24.99 -24.37
CA ALA A 11 54.40 24.28 -23.56
C ALA A 11 53.27 25.21 -23.04
N ALA A 12 53.58 26.48 -22.75
CA ALA A 12 52.57 27.48 -22.39
C ALA A 12 51.72 27.90 -23.60
N THR A 13 52.33 28.07 -24.78
CA THR A 13 51.59 28.37 -26.03
C THR A 13 50.73 27.18 -26.46
N PHE A 14 51.22 25.94 -26.36
CA PHE A 14 50.40 24.74 -26.62
C PHE A 14 49.21 24.63 -25.65
N ARG A 15 49.39 24.95 -24.36
CA ARG A 15 48.28 24.98 -23.40
C ARG A 15 47.29 26.10 -23.69
N ALA A 16 47.77 27.28 -24.06
CA ALA A 16 46.90 28.40 -24.42
C ALA A 16 46.14 28.15 -25.72
N GLU A 17 46.79 27.60 -26.76
CA GLU A 17 46.16 27.23 -28.02
C GLU A 17 45.17 26.07 -27.87
N ALA A 18 45.51 25.04 -27.08
CA ALA A 18 44.58 23.95 -26.77
C ALA A 18 43.37 24.45 -25.98
N THR A 19 43.57 25.39 -25.05
CA THR A 19 42.50 26.01 -24.26
C THR A 19 41.61 26.90 -25.13
N ASN A 20 42.19 27.71 -26.02
CA ASN A 20 41.46 28.55 -26.97
C ASN A 20 40.67 27.72 -27.99
N ALA A 21 41.25 26.61 -28.47
CA ALA A 21 40.56 25.67 -29.35
C ALA A 21 39.36 24.99 -28.65
N LEU A 22 39.52 24.56 -27.39
CA LEU A 22 38.42 24.00 -26.58
C LEU A 22 37.32 25.03 -26.30
N VAL A 23 37.70 26.28 -26.00
CA VAL A 23 36.74 27.37 -25.78
C VAL A 23 35.96 27.68 -27.06
N ASN A 24 36.63 27.72 -28.23
CA ASN A 24 35.97 27.95 -29.51
C ASN A 24 35.01 26.80 -29.88
N VAL A 25 35.43 25.55 -29.70
CA VAL A 25 34.57 24.37 -29.95
C VAL A 25 33.34 24.38 -29.02
N ASN A 26 33.51 24.75 -27.75
CA ASN A 26 32.38 24.87 -26.82
C ASN A 26 31.43 26.03 -27.19
N LEU A 27 31.96 27.18 -27.62
CA LEU A 27 31.16 28.31 -28.09
C LEU A 27 30.35 27.93 -29.33
N GLU A 28 30.98 27.31 -30.33
CA GLU A 28 30.31 26.85 -31.55
C GLU A 28 29.30 25.74 -31.28
N PHE A 29 29.62 24.80 -30.37
CA PHE A 29 28.67 23.78 -29.93
C PHE A 29 27.46 24.41 -29.24
N ASN A 30 27.63 25.45 -28.42
CA ASN A 30 26.51 26.16 -27.80
C ASN A 30 25.63 26.86 -28.83
N VAL A 31 26.20 27.41 -29.91
CA VAL A 31 25.43 27.99 -31.03
C VAL A 31 24.68 26.88 -31.78
N PHE A 32 25.34 25.76 -32.07
CA PHE A 32 24.73 24.59 -32.70
C PHE A 32 23.59 24.00 -31.85
N ALA A 33 23.81 23.87 -30.54
CA ALA A 33 22.84 23.35 -29.58
C ALA A 33 21.59 24.24 -29.52
N LYS A 34 21.73 25.56 -29.69
CA LYS A 34 20.60 26.52 -29.71
C LYS A 34 19.86 26.60 -31.05
N ARG A 35 20.29 25.87 -32.09
CA ARG A 35 19.63 25.91 -33.40
C ARG A 35 18.27 25.21 -33.32
N PHE A 36 17.20 25.99 -33.48
CA PHE A 36 15.84 25.49 -33.55
C PHE A 36 15.50 24.98 -34.96
N ILE A 37 14.92 23.78 -35.04
CA ILE A 37 14.35 23.21 -36.26
C ILE A 37 12.84 23.10 -36.09
N ASN A 38 12.08 23.52 -37.10
CA ASN A 38 10.62 23.38 -37.06
C ASN A 38 10.24 21.90 -36.91
N PRO A 39 9.48 21.54 -35.86
CA PRO A 39 9.08 20.15 -35.64
C PRO A 39 8.15 19.67 -36.75
N PRO A 40 8.12 18.36 -37.08
CA PRO A 40 7.16 17.82 -38.04
C PRO A 40 5.72 18.02 -37.54
N ARG A 41 4.78 18.27 -38.47
CA ARG A 41 3.37 18.60 -38.15
C ARG A 41 2.68 17.52 -37.33
N GLU A 42 3.10 16.27 -37.48
CA GLU A 42 2.56 15.14 -36.74
C GLU A 42 2.77 15.28 -35.22
N TYR A 43 3.75 16.08 -34.78
CA TYR A 43 4.08 16.33 -33.37
C TYR A 43 3.41 17.57 -32.79
N ASP A 44 2.67 18.36 -33.58
CA ASP A 44 2.06 19.63 -33.13
C ASP A 44 1.20 19.46 -31.86
N GLY A 45 0.53 18.32 -31.72
CA GLY A 45 -0.29 18.00 -30.55
C GLY A 45 0.53 17.87 -29.26
N VAL A 46 1.78 17.42 -29.33
CA VAL A 46 2.71 17.34 -28.19
C VAL A 46 3.04 18.75 -27.71
N GLY A 47 3.50 19.63 -28.60
CA GLY A 47 3.87 21.01 -28.24
C GLY A 47 2.71 21.83 -27.67
N GLN A 48 1.49 21.65 -28.19
CA GLN A 48 0.28 22.36 -27.72
C GLN A 48 -0.21 21.93 -26.33
N HIS A 49 0.18 20.73 -25.86
CA HIS A 49 -0.30 20.14 -24.62
C HIS A 49 0.81 19.94 -23.58
N LEU A 50 2.05 20.30 -23.89
CA LEU A 50 3.14 20.33 -22.94
C LEU A 50 2.99 21.54 -22.00
N ALA A 51 3.34 21.37 -20.72
CA ALA A 51 3.34 22.47 -19.77
C ALA A 51 4.30 23.57 -20.21
N THR A 52 3.95 24.85 -20.00
CA THR A 52 4.72 26.00 -20.50
C THR A 52 6.18 25.98 -20.07
N LYS A 53 6.47 25.61 -18.81
CA LYS A 53 7.83 25.50 -18.28
C LYS A 53 8.64 24.41 -19.00
N ARG A 54 8.04 23.23 -19.19
CA ARG A 54 8.67 22.12 -19.93
C ARG A 54 8.87 22.43 -21.41
N LEU A 55 7.93 23.16 -22.01
CA LEU A 55 8.06 23.60 -23.39
C LEU A 55 9.30 24.48 -23.57
N GLN A 56 9.52 25.44 -22.67
CA GLN A 56 10.71 26.28 -22.66
C GLN A 56 11.98 25.45 -22.42
N GLU A 57 11.97 24.54 -21.44
CA GLU A 57 13.10 23.63 -21.16
C GLU A 57 13.45 22.74 -22.35
N ALA A 58 12.44 22.25 -23.10
CA ALA A 58 12.64 21.42 -24.27
C ALA A 58 13.14 22.19 -25.50
N GLN A 59 12.93 23.50 -25.58
CA GLN A 59 13.32 24.34 -26.72
C GLN A 59 14.66 25.03 -26.51
N ASP A 60 14.88 25.57 -25.30
CA ASP A 60 16.02 26.44 -24.99
C ASP A 60 16.91 25.87 -23.88
N GLY A 61 16.52 24.74 -23.27
CA GLY A 61 17.24 24.11 -22.16
C GLY A 61 18.23 23.02 -22.56
N VAL A 62 18.80 22.37 -21.55
CA VAL A 62 19.76 21.26 -21.68
C VAL A 62 19.21 20.09 -22.52
N PRO A 63 17.93 19.66 -22.38
CA PRO A 63 17.38 18.57 -23.20
C PRO A 63 17.49 18.81 -24.71
N HIS A 64 17.35 20.06 -25.16
CA HIS A 64 17.51 20.43 -26.58
C HIS A 64 18.95 20.24 -27.06
N GLY A 65 19.93 20.70 -26.28
CA GLY A 65 21.35 20.50 -26.58
C GLY A 65 21.75 19.03 -26.62
N VAL A 66 21.23 18.22 -25.69
CA VAL A 66 21.44 16.76 -25.68
C VAL A 66 20.83 16.12 -26.92
N ALA A 67 19.57 16.43 -27.24
CA ALA A 67 18.90 15.93 -28.44
C ALA A 67 19.69 16.27 -29.72
N ARG A 68 20.18 17.51 -29.80
CA ARG A 68 21.00 17.98 -30.92
C ARG A 68 22.31 17.22 -31.05
N GLY A 69 23.03 17.05 -29.94
CA GLY A 69 24.29 16.34 -29.87
C GLY A 69 24.13 14.86 -30.23
N LEU A 70 23.15 14.17 -29.64
CA LEU A 70 22.85 12.77 -29.95
C LEU A 70 22.46 12.60 -31.42
N GLY A 71 21.56 13.45 -31.91
CA GLY A 71 21.11 13.41 -33.31
C GLY A 71 22.24 13.61 -34.31
N ALA A 72 23.24 14.46 -34.00
CA ALA A 72 24.41 14.63 -34.85
C ALA A 72 25.37 13.44 -34.78
N LEU A 73 25.64 12.90 -33.58
CA LEU A 73 26.53 11.74 -33.41
C LEU A 73 26.07 10.52 -34.20
N PHE A 74 24.75 10.30 -34.29
CA PHE A 74 24.16 9.12 -34.94
C PHE A 74 23.49 9.40 -36.29
N LYS A 75 23.71 10.58 -36.90
CA LYS A 75 23.09 11.02 -38.17
C LYS A 75 23.40 10.13 -39.38
N ASP A 76 24.50 9.38 -39.33
CA ASP A 76 25.04 8.61 -40.46
C ASP A 76 24.05 7.54 -40.97
N SER A 77 23.60 7.70 -42.22
CA SER A 77 22.62 6.83 -42.87
C SER A 77 23.12 5.41 -43.14
N ALA A 78 24.44 5.16 -43.06
CA ALA A 78 24.98 3.81 -43.16
C ALA A 78 24.63 2.95 -41.93
N MET A 79 24.38 3.57 -40.78
CA MET A 79 24.07 2.86 -39.53
C MET A 79 22.59 2.82 -39.20
N LEU A 80 21.83 3.88 -39.50
CA LEU A 80 20.41 3.95 -39.19
C LEU A 80 19.54 3.88 -40.45
N PRO A 81 18.49 3.03 -40.46
CA PRO A 81 17.60 2.91 -41.60
C PRO A 81 16.75 4.16 -41.81
N SER A 82 16.46 4.48 -43.07
CA SER A 82 15.47 5.51 -43.41
C SER A 82 14.06 5.01 -43.06
N THR A 83 13.42 5.68 -42.10
CA THR A 83 12.15 5.23 -41.48
C THR A 83 11.11 6.36 -41.38
N PRO A 84 10.71 6.96 -42.51
CA PRO A 84 9.81 8.12 -42.53
C PRO A 84 8.39 7.78 -42.05
N GLU A 85 7.84 6.61 -42.38
CA GLU A 85 6.48 6.24 -41.95
C GLU A 85 6.42 5.96 -40.45
N LEU A 86 7.48 5.37 -39.87
CA LEU A 86 7.61 5.20 -38.43
C LEU A 86 7.61 6.54 -37.70
N ILE A 87 8.49 7.46 -38.11
CA ILE A 87 8.59 8.80 -37.48
C ILE A 87 7.25 9.53 -37.55
N LYS A 88 6.62 9.52 -38.73
CA LYS A 88 5.30 10.11 -38.94
C LYS A 88 4.23 9.50 -38.03
N THR A 89 4.12 8.17 -38.03
CA THR A 89 3.07 7.46 -37.27
C THR A 89 3.28 7.58 -35.77
N TYR A 90 4.54 7.56 -35.31
CA TYR A 90 4.88 7.80 -33.91
C TYR A 90 4.53 9.22 -33.48
N GLY A 91 4.81 10.24 -34.30
CA GLY A 91 4.36 11.62 -34.04
C GLY A 91 2.86 11.72 -33.87
N LEU A 92 2.08 11.10 -34.77
CA LEU A 92 0.62 11.06 -34.67
C LEU A 92 0.14 10.39 -33.38
N ARG A 93 0.71 9.24 -33.02
CA ARG A 93 0.43 8.52 -31.77
C ARG A 93 0.77 9.37 -30.54
N ALA A 94 1.93 10.02 -30.54
CA ALA A 94 2.35 10.87 -29.44
C ALA A 94 1.46 12.11 -29.28
N SER A 95 1.06 12.73 -30.39
CA SER A 95 0.08 13.82 -30.39
C SER A 95 -1.31 13.36 -29.91
N GLU A 96 -1.73 12.13 -30.24
CA GLU A 96 -2.97 11.54 -29.72
C GLU A 96 -2.90 11.34 -28.20
N ILE A 97 -1.82 10.76 -27.69
CA ILE A 97 -1.58 10.55 -26.25
C ILE A 97 -1.57 11.90 -25.52
N SER A 98 -0.88 12.89 -26.06
CA SER A 98 -0.73 14.23 -25.44
C SER A 98 -2.06 14.99 -25.32
N ARG A 99 -3.01 14.74 -26.23
CA ARG A 99 -4.37 15.32 -26.19
C ARG A 99 -5.27 14.70 -25.12
N SER A 100 -4.92 13.55 -24.57
CA SER A 100 -5.72 12.87 -23.56
C SER A 100 -5.68 13.63 -22.24
N ALA A 101 -6.74 14.38 -21.93
CA ALA A 101 -6.81 15.17 -20.69
C ALA A 101 -6.74 14.31 -19.41
N ALA A 102 -7.16 13.05 -19.47
CA ALA A 102 -7.10 12.13 -18.33
C ALA A 102 -5.67 11.69 -18.00
N ALA A 103 -4.79 11.60 -19.00
CA ALA A 103 -3.41 11.18 -18.83
C ALA A 103 -2.42 12.36 -18.82
N ASN A 104 -2.78 13.47 -19.44
CA ASN A 104 -2.02 14.71 -19.49
C ASN A 104 -2.87 15.89 -18.97
N PRO A 105 -3.10 15.98 -17.65
CA PRO A 105 -3.82 17.11 -17.07
C PRO A 105 -3.02 18.41 -17.23
N LYS A 106 -3.72 19.52 -17.47
CA LYS A 106 -3.11 20.85 -17.45
C LYS A 106 -3.17 21.41 -16.03
N GLY A 107 -2.05 21.96 -15.56
CA GLY A 107 -2.00 22.72 -14.30
C GLY A 107 -2.99 23.89 -14.31
N ASN A 108 -3.47 24.23 -13.12
CA ASN A 108 -4.45 25.30 -12.87
C ASN A 108 -4.23 25.85 -11.45
N ASP A 109 -4.97 26.88 -11.06
CA ASP A 109 -4.77 27.58 -9.80
C ASP A 109 -5.03 26.74 -8.54
N SER A 110 -5.77 25.62 -8.65
CA SER A 110 -5.98 24.69 -7.53
C SER A 110 -4.73 23.89 -7.18
N HIS A 111 -3.75 23.85 -8.06
CA HIS A 111 -2.49 23.15 -7.87
C HIS A 111 -1.39 24.00 -7.22
N GLY A 112 -1.68 25.28 -6.93
CA GLY A 112 -0.74 26.21 -6.31
C GLY A 112 0.58 26.29 -7.05
N ALA A 113 1.70 26.27 -6.31
CA ALA A 113 3.06 26.38 -6.85
C ALA A 113 3.41 25.30 -7.90
N PHE A 114 2.71 24.15 -7.88
CA PHE A 114 3.02 23.01 -8.74
C PHE A 114 2.32 23.08 -10.11
N ALA A 115 1.47 24.07 -10.36
CA ALA A 115 0.72 24.18 -11.62
C ALA A 115 1.62 24.10 -12.87
N GLY A 116 2.82 24.69 -12.83
CA GLY A 116 3.75 24.69 -13.96
C GLY A 116 4.44 23.35 -14.28
N VAL A 117 4.35 22.36 -13.38
CA VAL A 117 5.00 21.03 -13.53
C VAL A 117 4.01 19.88 -13.65
N ILE A 118 2.70 20.18 -13.65
CA ILE A 118 1.64 19.18 -13.85
C ILE A 118 1.44 18.90 -15.34
N GLY A 119 1.23 17.63 -15.64
CA GLY A 119 1.06 17.09 -16.99
C GLY A 119 2.11 16.03 -17.32
N ALA A 120 1.96 15.43 -18.49
CA ALA A 120 2.89 14.46 -19.03
C ALA A 120 4.26 15.10 -19.30
N ASP A 121 5.32 14.36 -19.03
CA ASP A 121 6.67 14.75 -19.42
C ASP A 121 6.96 14.19 -20.81
N ALA A 122 6.89 15.07 -21.81
CA ALA A 122 7.32 14.81 -23.18
C ALA A 122 8.49 15.72 -23.58
N THR A 123 9.29 16.17 -22.60
CA THR A 123 10.33 17.18 -22.78
C THR A 123 11.39 16.70 -23.79
N THR A 124 11.90 15.48 -23.61
CA THR A 124 12.89 14.88 -24.53
C THR A 124 12.30 14.55 -25.90
N LEU A 125 11.02 14.19 -25.96
CA LEU A 125 10.30 13.96 -27.21
C LEU A 125 10.18 15.26 -28.02
N TRP A 126 9.77 16.35 -27.37
CA TRP A 126 9.64 17.65 -28.01
C TRP A 126 11.01 18.21 -28.41
N ALA A 127 12.01 18.13 -27.52
CA ALA A 127 13.39 18.50 -27.81
C ALA A 127 13.96 17.73 -29.01
N ALA A 128 13.64 16.44 -29.13
CA ALA A 128 13.99 15.64 -30.30
C ALA A 128 13.28 16.11 -31.58
N ALA A 129 11.99 16.42 -31.50
CA ALA A 129 11.22 16.92 -32.64
C ALA A 129 11.74 18.27 -33.16
N THR A 130 12.14 19.17 -32.26
CA THR A 130 12.77 20.47 -32.58
C THR A 130 14.25 20.36 -32.95
N SER A 131 14.82 19.16 -32.87
CA SER A 131 16.19 18.80 -33.26
C SER A 131 16.24 17.93 -34.53
N GLY A 132 15.11 17.68 -35.18
CA GLY A 132 15.05 16.94 -36.45
C GLY A 132 15.13 15.42 -36.32
N TRP A 133 14.99 14.76 -37.48
CA TRP A 133 14.72 13.33 -37.63
C TRP A 133 15.73 12.39 -36.91
N PRO A 134 17.06 12.60 -36.98
CA PRO A 134 18.00 11.75 -36.23
C PRO A 134 17.81 11.82 -34.71
N ALA A 135 17.44 12.99 -34.18
CA ALA A 135 17.19 13.15 -32.76
C ALA A 135 15.91 12.43 -32.32
N ILE A 136 14.87 12.42 -33.17
CA ILE A 136 13.66 11.60 -32.96
C ILE A 136 14.03 10.12 -32.88
N GLN A 137 14.90 9.63 -33.76
CA GLN A 137 15.36 8.24 -33.71
C GLN A 137 16.09 7.94 -32.39
N CYS A 138 16.91 8.87 -31.88
CA CYS A 138 17.56 8.74 -30.57
C CYS A 138 16.54 8.71 -29.42
N HIS A 139 15.46 9.48 -29.50
CA HIS A 139 14.35 9.37 -28.54
C HIS A 139 13.66 8.00 -28.61
N LEU A 140 13.45 7.45 -29.81
CA LEU A 140 12.92 6.09 -29.96
C LEU A 140 13.83 5.04 -29.31
N LEU A 141 15.16 5.19 -29.38
CA LEU A 141 16.11 4.36 -28.65
C LEU A 141 16.00 4.55 -27.14
N ALA A 142 15.85 5.80 -26.66
CA ALA A 142 15.64 6.07 -25.24
C ALA A 142 14.41 5.33 -24.71
N CYS A 143 13.32 5.29 -25.49
CA CYS A 143 12.12 4.50 -25.18
C CYS A 143 12.41 2.99 -25.12
N LEU A 144 13.20 2.43 -26.05
CA LEU A 144 13.58 1.01 -26.01
C LEU A 144 14.39 0.68 -24.74
N LEU A 145 15.37 1.51 -24.41
CA LEU A 145 16.23 1.30 -23.24
C LEU A 145 15.44 1.47 -21.95
N ALA A 146 14.63 2.52 -21.83
CA ALA A 146 13.80 2.79 -20.67
C ALA A 146 12.77 1.67 -20.42
N ARG A 147 12.30 0.99 -21.48
CA ARG A 147 11.31 -0.09 -21.34
C ARG A 147 11.85 -1.35 -20.66
N ILE A 148 13.13 -1.66 -20.81
CA ILE A 148 13.72 -2.94 -20.38
C ILE A 148 14.85 -2.80 -19.35
N TRP A 149 15.57 -1.68 -19.33
CA TRP A 149 16.68 -1.45 -18.41
C TRP A 149 16.26 -0.54 -17.25
N GLU A 150 16.81 -0.81 -16.06
CA GLU A 150 16.68 0.09 -14.92
C GLU A 150 17.41 1.42 -15.20
N PRO A 151 17.02 2.55 -14.58
CA PRO A 151 17.58 3.86 -14.88
C PRO A 151 19.13 3.96 -14.92
N PRO A 152 19.88 3.44 -13.93
CA PRO A 152 21.35 3.50 -13.97
C PRO A 152 21.96 2.58 -15.06
N GLU A 153 21.26 1.51 -15.43
CA GLU A 153 21.69 0.58 -16.49
C GLU A 153 21.54 1.24 -17.86
N ALA A 154 20.38 1.85 -18.14
CA ALA A 154 20.12 2.59 -19.37
C ALA A 154 21.11 3.74 -19.58
N THR A 155 21.39 4.50 -18.53
CA THR A 155 22.38 5.59 -18.56
C THR A 155 23.79 5.06 -18.87
N SER A 156 24.15 3.91 -18.29
CA SER A 156 25.45 3.28 -18.56
C SER A 156 25.57 2.81 -20.01
N ILE A 157 24.48 2.31 -20.60
CA ILE A 157 24.42 1.94 -22.02
C ILE A 157 24.62 3.19 -22.89
N TRP A 158 23.93 4.30 -22.60
CA TRP A 158 24.10 5.56 -23.33
C TRP A 158 25.54 6.07 -23.31
N VAL A 159 26.17 6.09 -22.12
CA VAL A 159 27.58 6.50 -21.98
C VAL A 159 28.49 5.62 -22.82
N GLU A 160 28.28 4.31 -22.81
CA GLU A 160 29.08 3.34 -23.57
C GLU A 160 28.95 3.55 -25.08
N ILE A 161 27.72 3.68 -25.59
CA ILE A 161 27.50 3.82 -27.03
C ILE A 161 27.98 5.17 -27.56
N ILE A 162 27.84 6.25 -26.78
CA ILE A 162 28.35 7.59 -27.14
C ILE A 162 29.87 7.59 -27.16
N ALA A 163 30.52 7.02 -26.13
CA ALA A 163 31.97 6.93 -26.07
C ALA A 163 32.54 6.16 -27.25
N ARG A 164 31.93 5.00 -27.58
CA ARG A 164 32.32 4.19 -28.74
C ARG A 164 32.08 4.92 -30.06
N ARG A 165 30.94 5.61 -30.22
CA ARG A 165 30.62 6.37 -31.43
C ARG A 165 31.57 7.54 -31.64
N LYS A 166 31.87 8.32 -30.59
CA LYS A 166 32.87 9.39 -30.64
C LYS A 166 34.24 8.87 -31.05
N HIS A 167 34.64 7.69 -30.55
CA HIS A 167 35.90 7.07 -30.96
C HIS A 167 35.91 6.70 -32.44
N ILE A 168 34.85 6.05 -32.94
CA ILE A 168 34.70 5.71 -34.37
C ILE A 168 34.79 6.96 -35.27
N LEU A 169 34.09 8.03 -34.89
CA LEU A 169 34.09 9.29 -35.66
C LEU A 169 35.46 9.98 -35.62
N LYS A 170 36.17 9.94 -34.49
CA LYS A 170 37.55 10.45 -34.40
C LYS A 170 38.50 9.67 -35.31
N SER A 171 38.38 8.35 -35.36
CA SER A 171 39.17 7.53 -36.29
C SER A 171 38.82 7.85 -37.75
N LYS A 172 37.53 7.99 -38.08
CA LYS A 172 37.08 8.38 -39.42
C LYS A 172 37.62 9.75 -39.84
N LEU A 173 37.64 10.73 -38.93
CA LEU A 173 38.24 12.05 -39.19
C LEU A 173 39.74 11.95 -39.50
N VAL A 174 40.47 11.05 -38.82
CA VAL A 174 41.89 10.80 -39.09
C VAL A 174 42.11 10.11 -40.44
N GLU A 175 41.21 9.20 -40.83
CA GLU A 175 41.32 8.42 -42.07
C GLU A 175 40.85 9.19 -43.32
N GLU A 176 39.70 9.87 -43.25
CA GLU A 176 39.05 10.53 -44.39
C GLU A 176 39.31 12.04 -44.45
N GLY A 177 39.81 12.65 -43.37
CA GLY A 177 40.20 14.05 -43.30
C GLY A 177 39.06 15.06 -43.09
N GLU A 178 37.80 14.66 -43.28
CA GLU A 178 36.64 15.55 -43.15
C GLU A 178 35.46 14.89 -42.44
N LEU A 179 34.73 15.68 -41.64
CA LEU A 179 33.43 15.33 -41.06
C LEU A 179 32.47 16.51 -41.30
N GLU A 180 31.17 16.22 -41.36
CA GLU A 180 30.16 17.28 -41.36
C GLU A 180 30.33 18.17 -40.11
N HIS A 181 30.14 19.49 -40.28
CA HIS A 181 30.43 20.47 -39.23
C HIS A 181 29.62 20.23 -37.94
N ASP A 182 28.35 19.86 -38.05
CA ASP A 182 27.50 19.49 -36.90
C ASP A 182 27.99 18.23 -36.17
N VAL A 183 28.50 17.25 -36.91
CA VAL A 183 29.11 16.03 -36.35
C VAL A 183 30.41 16.36 -35.61
N LEU A 184 31.26 17.22 -36.19
CA LEU A 184 32.51 17.66 -35.56
C LEU A 184 32.25 18.35 -34.21
N LEU A 185 31.27 19.26 -34.17
CA LEU A 185 30.86 19.94 -32.94
C LEU A 185 30.34 18.95 -31.89
N ALA A 186 29.52 17.96 -32.29
CA ALA A 186 28.99 16.96 -31.36
C ALA A 186 30.05 15.96 -30.84
N VAL A 187 31.10 15.67 -31.63
CA VAL A 187 32.25 14.87 -31.19
C VAL A 187 33.10 15.64 -30.17
N GLY A 188 33.27 16.95 -30.38
CA GLY A 188 34.01 17.85 -29.50
C GLY A 188 33.26 18.25 -28.23
N GLY A 189 31.94 18.42 -28.29
CA GLY A 189 31.10 18.78 -27.15
C GLY A 189 30.87 17.63 -26.18
N ASP A 190 30.80 17.92 -24.89
CA ASP A 190 30.57 16.91 -23.86
C ASP A 190 29.08 16.78 -23.51
N ILE A 191 28.60 15.53 -23.45
CA ILE A 191 27.28 15.18 -22.94
C ILE A 191 27.52 14.49 -21.61
N SER A 192 27.05 15.10 -20.50
CA SER A 192 27.35 14.58 -19.18
C SER A 192 26.51 13.33 -18.85
N ARG A 193 26.96 12.54 -17.87
CA ARG A 193 26.20 11.38 -17.40
C ARG A 193 24.87 11.78 -16.75
N SER A 194 24.83 12.92 -16.04
CA SER A 194 23.60 13.45 -15.46
C SER A 194 22.59 13.84 -16.54
N ASP A 195 23.04 14.48 -17.62
CA ASP A 195 22.12 14.87 -18.71
C ASP A 195 21.51 13.63 -19.39
N LEU A 196 22.27 12.55 -19.53
CA LEU A 196 21.77 11.27 -20.04
C LEU A 196 20.82 10.57 -19.07
N PHE A 197 21.03 10.76 -17.77
CA PHE A 197 20.15 10.24 -16.73
C PHE A 197 18.79 10.96 -16.77
N ASP A 198 18.80 12.30 -16.90
CA ASP A 198 17.60 13.11 -17.09
C ASP A 198 16.91 12.80 -18.43
N TRP A 199 17.69 12.54 -19.48
CA TRP A 199 17.18 12.10 -20.78
C TRP A 199 16.40 10.77 -20.68
N ASP A 200 16.95 9.76 -19.99
CA ASP A 200 16.25 8.50 -19.72
C ASP A 200 15.01 8.70 -18.84
N ALA A 201 15.11 9.55 -17.80
CA ALA A 201 14.01 9.80 -16.89
C ALA A 201 12.79 10.42 -17.59
N SER A 202 13.00 11.37 -18.49
CA SER A 202 11.92 11.97 -19.28
C SER A 202 11.31 10.97 -20.27
N ALA A 203 12.12 10.15 -20.95
CA ALA A 203 11.61 9.08 -21.81
C ALA A 203 10.77 8.05 -21.01
N ARG A 204 11.20 7.69 -19.80
CA ARG A 204 10.49 6.77 -18.91
C ARG A 204 9.18 7.37 -18.40
N ALA A 205 9.17 8.64 -18.03
CA ALA A 205 7.96 9.36 -17.64
C ALA A 205 6.95 9.42 -18.80
N TRP A 206 7.42 9.68 -20.03
CA TRP A 206 6.60 9.61 -21.24
C TRP A 206 5.98 8.22 -21.44
N LEU A 207 6.78 7.15 -21.33
CA LEU A 207 6.28 5.77 -21.48
C LEU A 207 5.19 5.42 -20.47
N ARG A 208 5.26 5.92 -19.23
CA ARG A 208 4.24 5.67 -18.20
C ARG A 208 2.90 6.30 -18.55
N VAL A 209 2.91 7.54 -19.04
CA VAL A 209 1.69 8.22 -19.51
C VAL A 209 1.12 7.49 -20.73
N ALA A 210 1.97 7.14 -21.69
CA ALA A 210 1.57 6.42 -22.89
C ALA A 210 0.98 5.02 -22.58
N ASP A 211 1.53 4.30 -21.61
CA ASP A 211 1.00 3.02 -21.13
C ASP A 211 -0.40 3.16 -20.52
N GLN A 212 -0.68 4.25 -19.81
CA GLN A 212 -2.01 4.52 -19.23
C GLN A 212 -3.05 4.78 -20.33
N VAL A 213 -2.70 5.58 -21.35
CA VAL A 213 -3.60 5.86 -22.48
C VAL A 213 -3.87 4.59 -23.31
N MET A 214 -2.84 3.80 -23.54
CA MET A 214 -2.91 2.59 -24.39
C MET A 214 -3.05 1.30 -23.57
N VAL A 215 -3.60 1.37 -22.36
CA VAL A 215 -3.60 0.27 -21.38
C VAL A 215 -4.18 -1.04 -21.93
N LYS A 216 -5.20 -0.98 -22.80
CA LYS A 216 -5.85 -2.16 -23.38
C LYS A 216 -4.89 -2.90 -24.32
N GLN A 217 -4.38 -2.23 -25.34
CA GLN A 217 -3.45 -2.79 -26.32
C GLN A 217 -2.13 -3.20 -25.65
N GLN A 218 -1.62 -2.35 -24.75
CA GLN A 218 -0.41 -2.62 -23.98
C GLN A 218 -0.55 -3.89 -23.13
N THR A 219 -1.67 -4.06 -22.43
CA THR A 219 -1.93 -5.27 -21.63
C THR A 219 -2.05 -6.50 -22.53
N GLN A 220 -2.77 -6.39 -23.66
CA GLN A 220 -2.94 -7.51 -24.59
C GLN A 220 -1.60 -7.96 -25.18
N ALA A 221 -0.74 -7.02 -25.59
CA ALA A 221 0.60 -7.33 -26.11
C ALA A 221 1.50 -7.95 -25.02
N LYS A 222 1.51 -7.40 -23.80
CA LYS A 222 2.28 -7.96 -22.66
C LYS A 222 1.88 -9.40 -22.32
N LEU A 223 0.58 -9.72 -22.33
CA LEU A 223 0.11 -11.09 -22.07
C LEU A 223 0.66 -12.10 -23.08
N ILE A 224 0.83 -11.70 -24.34
CA ILE A 224 1.44 -12.55 -25.38
C ILE A 224 2.96 -12.67 -25.13
N ILE A 225 3.63 -11.54 -24.91
CA ILE A 225 5.09 -11.45 -24.78
C ILE A 225 5.61 -12.16 -23.53
N ASP A 226 4.86 -12.17 -22.43
CA ASP A 226 5.18 -12.92 -21.21
C ASP A 226 5.33 -14.43 -21.43
N ASN A 227 4.64 -14.98 -22.43
CA ASN A 227 4.62 -16.42 -22.71
C ASN A 227 5.72 -16.85 -23.69
N LEU A 228 6.58 -15.91 -24.13
CA LEU A 228 7.71 -16.14 -25.02
C LEU A 228 9.00 -16.37 -24.22
N ASP A 229 10.02 -16.92 -24.87
CA ASP A 229 11.38 -17.02 -24.31
C ASP A 229 12.39 -16.71 -25.41
N ILE A 230 12.50 -15.42 -25.76
CA ILE A 230 13.22 -14.98 -26.96
C ILE A 230 14.17 -13.82 -26.60
N PRO A 231 15.46 -13.90 -26.96
CA PRO A 231 16.36 -12.78 -26.77
C PRO A 231 16.06 -11.65 -27.76
N VAL A 232 16.26 -10.40 -27.34
CA VAL A 232 16.30 -9.24 -28.24
C VAL A 232 17.38 -9.44 -29.31
N ASN A 233 18.60 -9.81 -28.88
CA ASN A 233 19.65 -10.39 -29.71
C ASN A 233 20.68 -11.09 -28.82
N SER A 234 21.66 -11.76 -29.43
CA SER A 234 22.72 -12.50 -28.74
C SER A 234 24.13 -11.96 -29.04
N LYS A 235 24.26 -10.66 -29.37
CA LYS A 235 25.55 -10.06 -29.66
C LYS A 235 26.35 -9.84 -28.36
N PRO A 236 27.65 -10.17 -28.32
CA PRO A 236 28.44 -10.11 -27.08
C PRO A 236 28.87 -8.69 -26.71
N ASP A 237 29.01 -7.78 -27.68
CA ASP A 237 29.40 -6.38 -27.47
C ASP A 237 28.17 -5.47 -27.29
N THR A 238 28.23 -4.56 -26.32
CA THR A 238 27.12 -3.65 -25.98
C THR A 238 26.78 -2.70 -27.12
N TYR A 239 27.79 -2.09 -27.75
CA TYR A 239 27.57 -1.16 -28.86
C TYR A 239 26.91 -1.88 -30.04
N ASP A 240 27.48 -3.01 -30.46
CA ASP A 240 26.94 -3.77 -31.58
C ASP A 240 25.55 -4.34 -31.29
N SER A 241 25.29 -4.78 -30.05
CA SER A 241 23.99 -5.27 -29.61
C SER A 241 22.93 -4.18 -29.64
N VAL A 242 23.23 -3.00 -29.10
CA VAL A 242 22.27 -1.88 -29.02
C VAL A 242 22.00 -1.28 -30.40
N MET A 243 23.04 -1.05 -31.21
CA MET A 243 22.89 -0.52 -32.56
C MET A 243 22.07 -1.47 -33.46
N ASP A 244 22.26 -2.79 -33.32
CA ASP A 244 21.50 -3.80 -34.07
C ASP A 244 20.03 -3.87 -33.66
N ALA A 245 19.77 -3.92 -32.35
CA ALA A 245 18.39 -3.93 -31.83
C ALA A 245 17.63 -2.65 -32.26
N TRP A 246 18.30 -1.50 -32.21
CA TRP A 246 17.73 -0.22 -32.62
C TRP A 246 17.44 -0.16 -34.12
N ALA A 247 18.41 -0.45 -34.98
CA ALA A 247 18.22 -0.42 -36.44
C ALA A 247 17.21 -1.47 -36.91
N SER A 248 17.28 -2.68 -36.34
CA SER A 248 16.39 -3.78 -36.71
C SER A 248 14.93 -3.53 -36.29
N SER A 249 14.69 -3.06 -35.07
CA SER A 249 13.33 -2.74 -34.60
C SER A 249 12.69 -1.63 -35.44
N MET A 250 13.44 -0.57 -35.77
CA MET A 250 12.93 0.52 -36.63
C MET A 250 12.63 0.02 -38.05
N THR A 251 13.53 -0.78 -38.63
CA THR A 251 13.34 -1.36 -39.98
C THR A 251 12.12 -2.26 -40.05
N GLN A 252 11.93 -3.12 -39.05
CA GLN A 252 10.80 -4.04 -38.98
C GLN A 252 9.48 -3.27 -38.80
N MET A 253 9.45 -2.25 -37.93
CA MET A 253 8.26 -1.42 -37.75
C MET A 253 7.89 -0.65 -39.02
N GLU A 254 8.88 -0.06 -39.71
CA GLU A 254 8.67 0.61 -40.99
C GLU A 254 8.05 -0.34 -42.03
N LYS A 255 8.51 -1.60 -42.10
CA LYS A 255 7.94 -2.62 -42.99
C LYS A 255 6.47 -2.93 -42.65
N LEU A 256 6.15 -3.10 -41.36
CA LEU A 256 4.77 -3.34 -40.92
C LEU A 256 3.86 -2.15 -41.29
N LEU A 257 4.35 -0.93 -41.07
CA LEU A 257 3.63 0.30 -41.41
C LEU A 257 3.44 0.46 -42.93
N ARG A 258 4.30 -0.12 -43.76
CA ARG A 258 4.14 -0.17 -45.22
C ARG A 258 3.25 -1.32 -45.70
N GLY A 259 2.61 -2.07 -44.79
CA GLY A 259 1.71 -3.15 -45.15
C GLY A 259 2.38 -4.51 -45.35
N ILE A 260 3.69 -4.63 -45.09
CA ILE A 260 4.44 -5.88 -45.28
C ILE A 260 4.24 -6.77 -44.05
N PRO A 261 3.64 -7.98 -44.18
CA PRO A 261 3.54 -8.92 -43.08
C PRO A 261 4.93 -9.38 -42.62
N LEU A 262 5.12 -9.54 -41.31
CA LEU A 262 6.40 -9.98 -40.75
C LEU A 262 6.23 -11.21 -39.85
N GLN A 263 7.25 -12.08 -39.86
CA GLN A 263 7.40 -13.15 -38.88
C GLN A 263 8.44 -12.75 -37.84
N VAL A 264 8.11 -12.95 -36.56
CA VAL A 264 9.01 -12.63 -35.44
C VAL A 264 10.04 -13.74 -35.27
N TYR A 265 11.32 -13.38 -35.37
CA TYR A 265 12.46 -14.26 -35.08
C TYR A 265 13.26 -13.83 -33.83
N ARG A 266 13.20 -12.54 -33.48
CA ARG A 266 13.93 -11.92 -32.36
C ARG A 266 13.01 -11.00 -31.56
N GLY A 267 13.37 -10.72 -30.32
CA GLY A 267 12.57 -9.90 -29.41
C GLY A 267 12.62 -8.38 -29.69
N ASP A 268 13.46 -7.92 -30.62
CA ASP A 268 13.69 -6.50 -30.92
C ASP A 268 12.43 -5.76 -31.42
N ILE A 269 11.66 -6.35 -32.33
CA ILE A 269 10.40 -5.78 -32.80
C ILE A 269 9.36 -5.73 -31.67
N LEU A 270 9.29 -6.77 -30.82
CA LEU A 270 8.36 -6.81 -29.69
C LEU A 270 8.66 -5.72 -28.65
N LEU A 271 9.95 -5.49 -28.39
CA LEU A 271 10.39 -4.36 -27.57
C LEU A 271 9.98 -3.02 -28.20
N GLY A 272 10.14 -2.86 -29.52
CA GLY A 272 9.71 -1.66 -30.25
C GLY A 272 8.21 -1.39 -30.16
N LEU A 273 7.38 -2.41 -30.35
CA LEU A 273 5.92 -2.31 -30.25
C LEU A 273 5.47 -1.77 -28.89
N LEU A 274 6.01 -2.35 -27.81
CA LEU A 274 5.69 -1.94 -26.44
C LEU A 274 6.27 -0.57 -26.07
N SER A 275 7.35 -0.13 -26.74
CA SER A 275 8.03 1.14 -26.44
C SER A 275 7.49 2.32 -27.24
N TRP A 276 6.94 2.10 -28.43
CA TRP A 276 6.45 3.16 -29.31
C TRP A 276 4.92 3.23 -29.39
N HIS A 277 4.23 2.31 -28.70
CA HIS A 277 2.77 2.26 -28.59
C HIS A 277 2.07 2.15 -29.93
N LEU A 278 2.65 1.34 -30.81
CA LEU A 278 2.14 0.98 -32.13
C LEU A 278 1.82 -0.50 -32.12
N TYR A 279 0.56 -0.89 -32.22
CA TYR A 279 0.13 -2.28 -32.01
C TYR A 279 -0.51 -2.88 -33.29
N PRO A 280 0.24 -3.61 -34.13
CA PRO A 280 -0.30 -4.30 -35.29
C PRO A 280 -1.12 -5.51 -34.84
N ASP A 281 -2.04 -5.95 -35.69
CA ASP A 281 -2.72 -7.22 -35.50
C ASP A 281 -1.71 -8.38 -35.53
N MET A 282 -1.92 -9.37 -34.68
CA MET A 282 -0.98 -10.46 -34.46
C MET A 282 -1.61 -11.82 -34.80
N LYS A 283 -0.85 -12.69 -35.45
CA LYS A 283 -1.21 -14.10 -35.68
C LYS A 283 -0.30 -14.98 -34.84
N CYS A 284 -0.85 -15.61 -33.81
CA CYS A 284 -0.12 -16.50 -32.89
C CYS A 284 -0.30 -17.95 -33.32
N LEU A 285 0.80 -18.66 -33.58
CA LEU A 285 0.87 -20.04 -34.05
C LEU A 285 1.44 -20.99 -32.98
N PHE A 286 1.09 -20.78 -31.70
CA PHE A 286 1.56 -21.63 -30.59
C PHE A 286 0.80 -22.97 -30.58
N ARG A 287 -0.06 -23.22 -29.56
CA ARG A 287 -0.87 -24.44 -29.45
C ARG A 287 -2.04 -24.51 -30.43
N GLU A 288 -2.60 -23.36 -30.76
CA GLU A 288 -3.72 -23.18 -31.70
C GLU A 288 -3.45 -21.92 -32.52
N GLU A 289 -3.87 -21.91 -33.77
CA GLU A 289 -3.86 -20.70 -34.59
C GLU A 289 -4.86 -19.70 -34.01
N ARG A 290 -4.33 -18.60 -33.46
CA ARG A 290 -5.13 -17.50 -32.90
C ARG A 290 -4.79 -16.20 -33.58
N THR A 291 -5.79 -15.57 -34.17
CA THR A 291 -5.67 -14.21 -34.69
C THR A 291 -6.12 -13.23 -33.61
N ILE A 292 -5.20 -12.38 -33.17
CA ILE A 292 -5.41 -11.37 -32.13
C ILE A 292 -5.49 -10.01 -32.82
N LYS A 293 -6.68 -9.41 -32.76
CA LYS A 293 -6.91 -8.06 -33.27
C LYS A 293 -6.63 -7.05 -32.16
N GLN A 294 -5.66 -6.16 -32.40
CA GLN A 294 -5.32 -5.05 -31.51
C GLN A 294 -6.23 -3.85 -31.74
N ASN A 295 -6.84 -3.76 -32.94
CA ASN A 295 -7.71 -2.65 -33.36
C ASN A 295 -7.07 -1.28 -33.17
N ASP A 296 -5.76 -1.17 -33.43
CA ASP A 296 -5.04 0.10 -33.43
C ASP A 296 -5.43 0.91 -34.69
N PRO A 297 -6.02 2.12 -34.55
CA PRO A 297 -6.44 2.92 -35.69
C PRO A 297 -5.30 3.28 -36.65
N LEU A 298 -4.07 3.44 -36.13
CA LEU A 298 -2.91 3.83 -36.93
C LEU A 298 -2.35 2.67 -37.76
N LEU A 299 -2.65 1.42 -37.37
CA LEU A 299 -2.21 0.20 -38.05
C LEU A 299 -3.35 -0.61 -38.69
N THR A 300 -4.58 -0.08 -38.69
CA THR A 300 -5.72 -0.75 -39.31
C THR A 300 -5.49 -0.96 -40.81
N GLY A 301 -5.56 -2.21 -41.26
CA GLY A 301 -5.31 -2.58 -42.67
C GLY A 301 -3.83 -2.58 -43.10
N ARG A 302 -2.89 -2.45 -42.15
CA ARG A 302 -1.44 -2.55 -42.40
C ARG A 302 -0.91 -3.98 -42.19
N GLY A 303 0.40 -4.16 -42.12
CA GLY A 303 1.05 -5.47 -42.05
C GLY A 303 0.69 -6.24 -40.76
N ILE A 304 0.54 -7.56 -40.88
CA ILE A 304 0.23 -8.46 -39.75
C ILE A 304 1.54 -9.04 -39.19
N LEU A 305 1.64 -9.13 -37.86
CA LEU A 305 2.78 -9.73 -37.18
C LEU A 305 2.51 -11.20 -36.82
N THR A 306 3.32 -12.13 -37.32
CA THR A 306 3.16 -13.56 -37.07
C THR A 306 4.17 -14.07 -36.04
N LEU A 307 3.68 -14.73 -34.99
CA LEU A 307 4.43 -15.31 -33.89
C LEU A 307 4.35 -16.85 -33.98
N GLY A 308 5.47 -17.51 -34.30
CA GLY A 308 5.52 -18.98 -34.47
C GLY A 308 6.61 -19.67 -33.67
N LEU A 309 7.12 -19.02 -32.62
CA LEU A 309 8.22 -19.53 -31.80
C LEU A 309 7.63 -20.19 -30.55
N GLU A 310 7.49 -21.52 -30.57
CA GLU A 310 7.15 -22.29 -29.38
C GLU A 310 8.41 -22.42 -28.49
N PRO A 311 8.33 -22.15 -27.18
CA PRO A 311 9.41 -22.47 -26.25
C PRO A 311 9.70 -23.97 -26.35
N SER A 312 10.97 -24.34 -26.56
CA SER A 312 11.34 -25.76 -26.59
C SER A 312 10.86 -26.43 -25.30
N PRO A 313 10.18 -27.60 -25.34
CA PRO A 313 9.73 -28.32 -24.14
C PRO A 313 10.90 -28.77 -23.23
N ARG A 314 12.15 -28.52 -23.63
CA ARG A 314 13.38 -28.77 -22.86
C ARG A 314 13.92 -27.54 -22.12
N VAL A 315 13.38 -26.35 -22.36
CA VAL A 315 13.74 -25.09 -21.66
C VAL A 315 12.72 -24.84 -20.54
N SER A 316 13.19 -24.23 -19.45
CA SER A 316 12.59 -24.20 -18.11
C SER A 316 11.07 -24.13 -18.02
N SER A 317 10.51 -24.72 -16.96
CA SER A 317 9.10 -24.65 -16.55
C SER A 317 8.55 -23.23 -16.31
N ASP A 318 9.36 -22.18 -16.53
CA ASP A 318 9.01 -20.77 -16.41
C ASP A 318 9.74 -19.98 -17.53
N PRO A 319 9.07 -19.56 -18.62
CA PRO A 319 9.69 -18.80 -19.71
C PRO A 319 10.14 -17.40 -19.23
N GLN A 320 11.28 -16.89 -19.73
CA GLN A 320 11.83 -15.60 -19.31
C GLN A 320 11.26 -14.39 -20.07
N SER A 321 10.12 -14.52 -20.76
CA SER A 321 9.60 -13.49 -21.66
C SER A 321 10.63 -13.07 -22.73
N VAL A 322 10.45 -11.90 -23.35
CA VAL A 322 11.51 -11.28 -24.15
C VAL A 322 12.57 -10.74 -23.21
N TYR A 323 13.83 -11.12 -23.41
CA TYR A 323 14.94 -10.72 -22.54
C TYR A 323 16.12 -10.14 -23.34
N TRP A 324 16.96 -9.37 -22.65
CA TRP A 324 18.17 -8.78 -23.22
C TRP A 324 19.32 -8.85 -22.21
N ALA A 325 20.45 -9.37 -22.67
CA ALA A 325 21.68 -9.49 -21.89
C ALA A 325 22.76 -8.54 -22.45
N LEU A 326 23.36 -7.71 -21.60
CA LEU A 326 24.43 -6.77 -21.98
C LEU A 326 25.55 -6.74 -20.93
N PRO A 327 26.83 -6.70 -21.34
CA PRO A 327 27.97 -6.45 -20.45
C PRO A 327 28.16 -4.94 -20.21
N LEU A 328 27.75 -4.43 -19.04
CA LEU A 328 27.78 -2.99 -18.77
C LEU A 328 29.11 -2.55 -18.14
N ALA A 329 29.96 -1.85 -18.91
CA ALA A 329 31.27 -1.39 -18.44
C ALA A 329 31.17 -0.14 -17.55
N TYR A 330 30.16 0.71 -17.75
CA TYR A 330 30.01 2.01 -17.10
C TYR A 330 29.02 2.02 -15.92
N LEU A 331 28.59 0.85 -15.43
CA LEU A 331 27.60 0.75 -14.36
C LEU A 331 28.16 1.05 -12.97
N ARG A 332 29.39 0.61 -12.68
CA ARG A 332 30.02 0.75 -11.36
C ARG A 332 31.10 1.83 -11.35
N TYR A 333 31.28 2.46 -10.19
CA TYR A 333 32.39 3.40 -9.99
C TYR A 333 33.75 2.66 -9.98
N TYR A 334 33.82 1.51 -9.30
CA TYR A 334 35.00 0.65 -9.21
C TYR A 334 34.73 -0.72 -9.85
N GLY A 335 35.51 -1.07 -10.87
CA GLY A 335 35.43 -2.37 -11.55
C GLY A 335 36.19 -2.32 -12.87
N ARG A 336 37.20 -3.18 -13.04
CA ARG A 336 37.96 -3.28 -14.31
C ARG A 336 37.28 -4.18 -15.35
N LEU A 337 36.24 -4.92 -14.95
CA LEU A 337 35.50 -5.85 -15.80
C LEU A 337 34.03 -5.43 -15.88
N PRO A 338 33.41 -5.49 -17.07
CA PRO A 338 31.99 -5.16 -17.25
C PRO A 338 31.10 -6.12 -16.46
N VAL A 339 29.97 -5.61 -15.97
CA VAL A 339 28.97 -6.41 -15.26
C VAL A 339 27.89 -6.84 -16.24
N THR A 340 27.83 -8.14 -16.55
CA THR A 340 26.74 -8.67 -17.37
C THR A 340 25.41 -8.59 -16.61
N ARG A 341 24.45 -7.86 -17.19
CA ARG A 341 23.08 -7.78 -16.71
C ARG A 341 22.15 -8.43 -17.72
N VAL A 342 21.16 -9.16 -17.22
CA VAL A 342 20.08 -9.73 -18.02
C VAL A 342 18.79 -9.12 -17.50
N ARG A 343 18.02 -8.49 -18.39
CA ARG A 343 16.70 -7.94 -18.09
C ARG A 343 15.66 -8.58 -18.97
N SER A 344 14.45 -8.66 -18.45
CA SER A 344 13.31 -9.29 -19.10
C SER A 344 12.12 -8.34 -19.05
N MET A 345 11.30 -8.39 -20.09
CA MET A 345 10.01 -7.69 -20.18
C MET A 345 8.91 -8.37 -19.37
N ARG A 346 9.25 -9.38 -18.57
CA ARG A 346 8.30 -10.19 -17.81
C ARG A 346 7.50 -9.33 -16.85
N THR A 347 6.19 -9.47 -16.93
CA THR A 347 5.22 -8.72 -16.11
C THR A 347 5.44 -8.86 -14.60
N THR A 348 6.03 -9.96 -14.13
CA THR A 348 6.29 -10.17 -12.69
C THR A 348 7.50 -9.44 -12.13
N ASP A 349 8.37 -8.91 -12.99
CA ASP A 349 9.69 -8.45 -12.57
C ASP A 349 9.80 -6.91 -12.55
N GLN A 350 9.17 -6.23 -13.51
CA GLN A 350 9.27 -4.77 -13.68
C GLN A 350 7.93 -4.08 -14.02
N ASP A 351 6.80 -4.81 -14.03
CA ASP A 351 5.51 -4.16 -14.33
C ASP A 351 5.00 -3.32 -13.16
N ARG A 352 4.04 -2.45 -13.47
CA ARG A 352 3.32 -1.69 -12.46
C ARG A 352 1.90 -2.22 -12.31
N ILE A 353 1.47 -2.36 -11.06
CA ILE A 353 0.17 -2.91 -10.71
C ILE A 353 -0.65 -1.84 -9.99
N THR A 354 -1.97 -1.94 -10.12
CA THR A 354 -2.89 -1.12 -9.32
C THR A 354 -2.92 -1.60 -7.87
N ILE A 355 -3.41 -0.77 -6.95
CA ILE A 355 -3.56 -1.14 -5.54
C ILE A 355 -4.54 -2.30 -5.36
N ASP A 356 -5.62 -2.34 -6.14
CA ASP A 356 -6.56 -3.48 -6.08
C ASP A 356 -5.87 -4.78 -6.54
N GLU A 357 -4.98 -4.72 -7.52
CA GLU A 357 -4.18 -5.87 -7.96
C GLU A 357 -3.16 -6.32 -6.90
N MET A 358 -2.54 -5.38 -6.19
CA MET A 358 -1.69 -5.67 -5.04
C MET A 358 -2.49 -6.32 -3.91
N LEU A 359 -3.65 -5.76 -3.58
CA LEU A 359 -4.57 -6.30 -2.59
C LEU A 359 -4.98 -7.72 -2.98
N TRP A 360 -5.29 -7.98 -4.25
CA TRP A 360 -5.57 -9.33 -4.73
C TRP A 360 -4.37 -10.28 -4.59
N ALA A 361 -3.17 -9.86 -4.96
CA ALA A 361 -1.96 -10.68 -4.79
C ALA A 361 -1.76 -11.07 -3.31
N VAL A 362 -1.93 -10.12 -2.39
CA VAL A 362 -1.80 -10.37 -0.94
C VAL A 362 -2.96 -11.22 -0.39
N VAL A 363 -4.21 -10.91 -0.74
CA VAL A 363 -5.40 -11.65 -0.25
C VAL A 363 -5.42 -13.07 -0.78
N SER A 364 -5.08 -13.27 -2.05
CA SER A 364 -5.00 -14.61 -2.64
C SER A 364 -3.89 -15.46 -2.02
N SER A 365 -2.79 -14.84 -1.56
CA SER A 365 -1.76 -15.50 -0.76
C SER A 365 -2.27 -15.88 0.65
N TYR A 366 -3.04 -14.99 1.29
CA TYR A 366 -3.62 -15.22 2.62
C TYR A 366 -4.60 -16.40 2.62
N ILE A 367 -5.43 -16.51 1.58
CA ILE A 367 -6.45 -17.57 1.45
C ILE A 367 -5.86 -18.88 0.90
N LEU A 368 -4.59 -18.89 0.47
CA LEU A 368 -3.95 -20.06 -0.15
C LEU A 368 -4.07 -21.33 0.71
N ALA A 369 -3.99 -21.20 2.03
CA ALA A 369 -4.13 -22.32 2.96
C ALA A 369 -5.47 -23.06 2.87
N TRP A 370 -6.49 -22.44 2.27
CA TRP A 370 -7.83 -23.02 2.08
C TRP A 370 -8.05 -23.57 0.67
N ASN A 371 -7.10 -23.39 -0.25
CA ASN A 371 -7.21 -23.84 -1.63
C ASN A 371 -6.65 -25.27 -1.80
N ASP A 372 -7.29 -26.24 -1.13
CA ASP A 372 -6.94 -27.67 -1.17
C ASP A 372 -7.64 -28.45 -2.30
N ALA A 373 -8.27 -27.74 -3.24
CA ALA A 373 -9.11 -28.25 -4.33
C ALA A 373 -10.40 -28.98 -3.89
N SER A 374 -10.70 -29.08 -2.59
CA SER A 374 -11.94 -29.72 -2.10
C SER A 374 -13.19 -28.89 -2.39
N VAL A 375 -13.03 -27.56 -2.49
CA VAL A 375 -14.10 -26.59 -2.76
C VAL A 375 -13.63 -25.62 -3.85
N PRO A 376 -14.51 -25.22 -4.82
CA PRO A 376 -14.16 -24.20 -5.79
C PRO A 376 -13.74 -22.87 -5.14
N THR A 377 -12.65 -22.27 -5.59
CA THR A 377 -12.09 -21.00 -5.06
C THR A 377 -13.14 -19.90 -4.95
N LYS A 378 -14.08 -19.81 -5.89
CA LYS A 378 -15.18 -18.85 -5.86
C LYS A 378 -16.00 -18.94 -4.55
N LYS A 379 -16.38 -20.15 -4.14
CA LYS A 379 -17.15 -20.37 -2.90
C LYS A 379 -16.33 -20.06 -1.65
N ILE A 380 -15.02 -20.28 -1.71
CA ILE A 380 -14.10 -19.92 -0.61
C ILE A 380 -14.07 -18.40 -0.44
N LEU A 381 -13.92 -17.64 -1.54
CA LEU A 381 -13.89 -16.18 -1.51
C LEU A 381 -15.19 -15.58 -0.96
N GLU A 382 -16.34 -16.12 -1.40
CA GLU A 382 -17.66 -15.73 -0.87
C GLU A 382 -17.73 -15.98 0.64
N PHE A 383 -17.40 -17.19 1.09
CA PHE A 383 -17.41 -17.52 2.51
C PHE A 383 -16.49 -16.63 3.36
N VAL A 384 -15.24 -16.43 2.91
CA VAL A 384 -14.27 -15.56 3.60
C VAL A 384 -14.78 -14.12 3.71
N SER A 385 -15.41 -13.61 2.64
CA SER A 385 -16.02 -12.28 2.65
C SER A 385 -17.10 -12.16 3.73
N ASN A 386 -18.01 -13.14 3.78
CA ASN A 386 -19.15 -13.11 4.71
C ASN A 386 -18.70 -13.19 6.16
N VAL A 387 -17.75 -14.08 6.46
CA VAL A 387 -17.11 -14.18 7.77
C VAL A 387 -16.45 -12.86 8.15
N ALA A 388 -15.73 -12.23 7.22
CA ALA A 388 -15.03 -10.98 7.51
C ALA A 388 -16.02 -9.87 7.91
N ILE A 389 -17.16 -9.78 7.23
CA ILE A 389 -18.24 -8.84 7.59
C ILE A 389 -18.82 -9.16 8.97
N GLU A 390 -19.11 -10.43 9.27
CA GLU A 390 -19.64 -10.80 10.59
C GLU A 390 -18.65 -10.50 11.72
N LEU A 391 -17.38 -10.80 11.52
CA LEU A 391 -16.33 -10.46 12.47
C LEU A 391 -16.15 -8.94 12.63
N HIS A 392 -16.39 -8.17 11.57
CA HIS A 392 -16.31 -6.71 11.61
C HIS A 392 -17.34 -6.14 12.60
N TYR A 393 -18.60 -6.59 12.49
CA TYR A 393 -19.66 -6.19 13.42
C TYR A 393 -19.46 -6.78 14.82
N ALA A 394 -19.04 -8.05 14.92
CA ALA A 394 -18.81 -8.73 16.20
C ALA A 394 -17.73 -8.07 17.06
N LEU A 395 -16.71 -7.48 16.41
CA LEU A 395 -15.66 -6.70 17.07
C LEU A 395 -16.08 -5.26 17.40
N GLY A 396 -17.32 -4.87 17.05
CA GLY A 396 -17.86 -3.54 17.33
C GLY A 396 -17.25 -2.43 16.48
N TYR A 397 -16.70 -2.75 15.30
CA TYR A 397 -16.21 -1.70 14.40
C TYR A 397 -17.35 -0.82 13.91
N ASP A 398 -18.48 -1.42 13.55
CA ASP A 398 -19.66 -0.72 13.05
C ASP A 398 -20.94 -1.24 13.74
N GLU A 399 -22.00 -0.43 13.73
CA GLU A 399 -23.30 -0.79 14.28
C GLU A 399 -24.14 -1.52 13.23
N LYS A 400 -24.72 -2.67 13.57
CA LYS A 400 -25.64 -3.37 12.65
C LYS A 400 -26.93 -2.56 12.54
N VAL A 401 -27.28 -2.11 11.33
CA VAL A 401 -28.61 -1.53 11.06
C VAL A 401 -29.66 -2.65 11.18
N PRO A 402 -30.67 -2.53 12.05
CA PRO A 402 -31.78 -3.47 12.08
C PRO A 402 -32.74 -3.19 10.91
N ASP A 403 -33.15 -4.22 10.17
CA ASP A 403 -34.27 -4.06 9.24
C ASP A 403 -35.58 -3.79 9.99
N GLY A 404 -36.58 -3.25 9.29
CA GLY A 404 -37.91 -2.92 9.83
C GLY A 404 -38.68 -4.06 10.53
N ASN A 405 -38.19 -5.30 10.47
CA ASN A 405 -38.71 -6.48 11.18
C ASN A 405 -37.78 -7.01 12.29
N GLY A 406 -36.73 -6.29 12.67
CA GLY A 406 -35.79 -6.69 13.73
C GLY A 406 -34.94 -7.93 13.39
N ARG A 407 -34.88 -8.35 12.12
CA ARG A 407 -34.00 -9.42 11.64
C ARG A 407 -32.78 -8.80 10.95
N HIS A 408 -31.58 -9.20 11.38
CA HIS A 408 -30.34 -8.79 10.73
C HIS A 408 -30.21 -9.47 9.36
N VAL A 409 -30.28 -8.72 8.26
CA VAL A 409 -30.17 -9.25 6.90
C VAL A 409 -28.71 -9.34 6.46
N TRP A 410 -28.40 -10.44 5.78
CA TRP A 410 -27.18 -10.62 5.00
C TRP A 410 -27.11 -9.53 3.91
N LEU A 411 -26.16 -8.59 4.03
CA LEU A 411 -25.93 -7.54 3.03
C LEU A 411 -25.30 -8.14 1.76
N SER A 412 -26.11 -8.81 0.96
CA SER A 412 -25.65 -9.49 -0.24
C SER A 412 -25.30 -8.54 -1.38
N SER A 413 -25.62 -7.23 -1.35
CA SER A 413 -25.32 -6.41 -2.55
C SER A 413 -25.08 -4.89 -2.46
N HIS A 414 -25.56 -4.06 -1.51
CA HIS A 414 -25.48 -2.59 -1.74
C HIS A 414 -25.21 -1.65 -0.55
N GLY A 415 -24.81 -2.15 0.62
CA GLY A 415 -24.37 -1.31 1.74
C GLY A 415 -23.17 -1.92 2.44
N GLY A 416 -21.95 -1.51 2.07
CA GLY A 416 -20.73 -1.93 2.76
C GLY A 416 -20.65 -1.35 4.19
N PRO A 417 -19.77 -1.87 5.05
CA PRO A 417 -19.52 -1.28 6.37
C PRO A 417 -19.13 0.19 6.22
N SER A 418 -19.71 1.05 7.05
CA SER A 418 -19.50 2.51 7.01
C SER A 418 -18.09 2.90 7.46
N LYS A 419 -17.47 2.09 8.32
CA LYS A 419 -16.13 2.28 8.85
C LYS A 419 -15.12 1.34 8.20
N ALA A 420 -13.92 1.85 7.94
CA ALA A 420 -12.83 1.07 7.36
C ALA A 420 -12.24 0.09 8.40
N SER A 421 -12.01 -1.16 7.99
CA SER A 421 -11.19 -2.12 8.74
C SER A 421 -10.53 -3.12 7.80
N TRP A 422 -9.50 -3.86 8.27
CA TRP A 422 -8.84 -4.88 7.45
C TRP A 422 -9.80 -6.00 7.02
N LEU A 423 -10.86 -6.27 7.80
CA LEU A 423 -11.91 -7.22 7.47
C LEU A 423 -12.80 -6.70 6.33
N ALA A 424 -13.14 -5.41 6.36
CA ALA A 424 -13.89 -4.76 5.28
C ALA A 424 -13.09 -4.74 3.97
N MET A 425 -11.80 -4.40 4.06
CA MET A 425 -10.86 -4.47 2.94
C MET A 425 -10.77 -5.90 2.36
N LEU A 426 -10.60 -6.91 3.22
CA LEU A 426 -10.51 -8.31 2.82
C LEU A 426 -11.77 -8.76 2.07
N SER A 427 -12.95 -8.44 2.61
CA SER A 427 -14.24 -8.73 1.96
C SER A 427 -14.33 -8.08 0.58
N ARG A 428 -14.02 -6.78 0.47
CA ARG A 428 -14.04 -6.04 -0.80
C ARG A 428 -13.13 -6.68 -1.85
N ALA A 429 -11.88 -6.96 -1.50
CA ALA A 429 -10.91 -7.59 -2.41
C ALA A 429 -11.34 -8.99 -2.86
N CYS A 430 -11.91 -9.81 -1.95
CA CYS A 430 -12.46 -11.12 -2.32
C CYS A 430 -13.61 -11.01 -3.33
N LEU A 431 -14.55 -10.09 -3.11
CA LEU A 431 -15.73 -9.93 -3.96
C LEU A 431 -15.39 -9.34 -5.33
N GLN A 432 -14.43 -8.41 -5.39
CA GLN A 432 -14.01 -7.75 -6.64
C GLN A 432 -13.45 -8.73 -7.68
N TYR A 433 -12.74 -9.77 -7.25
CA TYR A 433 -12.05 -10.70 -8.15
C TYR A 433 -12.72 -12.08 -8.27
N LYS A 434 -13.81 -12.34 -7.54
CA LYS A 434 -14.47 -13.67 -7.49
C LYS A 434 -14.90 -14.20 -8.86
N ASP A 435 -15.33 -13.31 -9.76
CA ASP A 435 -15.83 -13.66 -11.10
C ASP A 435 -14.76 -13.55 -12.19
N ARG A 436 -13.58 -13.02 -11.85
CA ARG A 436 -12.46 -12.74 -12.79
C ARG A 436 -11.33 -13.77 -12.69
N LEU A 437 -11.53 -14.88 -11.97
CA LEU A 437 -10.50 -15.89 -11.70
C LEU A 437 -9.91 -16.58 -12.96
N HIS A 438 -10.65 -16.55 -14.09
CA HIS A 438 -10.19 -17.13 -15.34
C HIS A 438 -9.26 -16.21 -16.14
N GLU A 439 -9.25 -14.90 -15.85
CA GLU A 439 -8.39 -13.93 -16.51
C GLU A 439 -6.90 -14.25 -16.26
N GLU A 440 -6.10 -14.19 -17.33
CA GLU A 440 -4.68 -14.58 -17.26
C GLU A 440 -3.88 -13.67 -16.32
N ARG A 441 -4.13 -12.36 -16.37
CA ARG A 441 -3.50 -11.36 -15.48
C ARG A 441 -3.78 -11.65 -14.00
N ILE A 442 -5.03 -12.00 -13.67
CA ILE A 442 -5.45 -12.32 -12.30
C ILE A 442 -4.79 -13.62 -11.80
N ARG A 443 -4.66 -14.62 -12.67
CA ARG A 443 -3.92 -15.87 -12.35
C ARG A 443 -2.43 -15.61 -12.14
N LYS A 444 -1.80 -14.77 -12.95
CA LYS A 444 -0.39 -14.37 -12.80
C LYS A 444 -0.16 -13.63 -11.48
N LEU A 445 -1.02 -12.67 -11.13
CA LEU A 445 -0.97 -11.96 -9.84
C LEU A 445 -1.15 -12.90 -8.65
N GLN A 446 -2.06 -13.88 -8.77
CA GLN A 446 -2.21 -14.91 -7.75
C GLN A 446 -0.94 -15.75 -7.58
N ALA A 447 -0.32 -16.19 -8.69
CA ALA A 447 0.94 -16.93 -8.64
C ALA A 447 2.08 -16.11 -8.02
N LEU A 448 2.14 -14.80 -8.32
CA LEU A 448 3.08 -13.88 -7.70
C LEU A 448 2.90 -13.82 -6.18
N GLY A 449 1.67 -13.57 -5.71
CA GLY A 449 1.37 -13.54 -4.27
C GLY A 449 1.76 -14.84 -3.54
N ARG A 450 1.57 -16.00 -4.18
CA ARG A 450 1.97 -17.31 -3.64
C ARG A 450 3.48 -17.46 -3.46
N ARG A 451 4.29 -16.89 -4.36
CA ARG A 451 5.76 -17.03 -4.32
C ARG A 451 6.38 -16.28 -3.14
N PHE A 452 5.86 -15.11 -2.79
CA PHE A 452 6.54 -14.17 -1.89
C PHE A 452 5.95 -14.08 -0.48
N ARG A 453 4.76 -14.65 -0.23
CA ARG A 453 4.16 -14.74 1.11
C ARG A 453 4.41 -16.13 1.73
N LEU A 454 5.67 -16.40 2.07
CA LEU A 454 6.07 -17.61 2.80
C LEU A 454 5.98 -17.36 4.32
N GLY A 455 4.80 -17.59 4.91
CA GLY A 455 4.67 -17.63 6.37
C GLY A 455 3.38 -17.06 6.96
N VAL A 456 2.20 -17.45 6.46
CA VAL A 456 0.93 -17.06 7.10
C VAL A 456 0.44 -18.16 8.03
N ASP A 457 0.09 -17.77 9.26
CA ASP A 457 -0.89 -18.47 10.09
C ASP A 457 -2.17 -18.75 9.28
N LYS A 458 -2.95 -19.77 9.65
CA LYS A 458 -4.22 -20.08 8.96
C LYS A 458 -5.11 -18.84 8.88
N PRO A 459 -5.91 -18.62 7.81
CA PRO A 459 -6.86 -17.53 7.72
C PRO A 459 -7.64 -17.33 9.02
N PHE A 460 -7.76 -16.06 9.40
CA PHE A 460 -8.34 -15.59 10.67
C PHE A 460 -7.60 -16.19 11.88
N ASN A 461 -6.28 -16.34 11.81
CA ASN A 461 -5.42 -16.91 12.85
C ASN A 461 -5.90 -18.27 13.38
N GLY A 462 -6.51 -19.09 12.52
CA GLY A 462 -7.01 -20.40 12.91
C GLY A 462 -8.20 -20.37 13.88
N VAL A 463 -8.99 -19.29 13.89
CA VAL A 463 -10.29 -19.19 14.60
C VAL A 463 -11.16 -20.41 14.32
N PHE A 464 -11.09 -20.96 13.11
CA PHE A 464 -11.85 -22.16 12.71
C PHE A 464 -11.20 -23.44 13.24
N ASN A 465 -11.60 -23.81 14.45
CA ASN A 465 -11.24 -25.07 15.08
C ASN A 465 -12.42 -25.59 15.93
N VAL A 466 -12.31 -26.85 16.34
CA VAL A 466 -13.36 -27.53 17.12
C VAL A 466 -13.70 -26.75 18.39
N GLU A 467 -12.70 -26.28 19.14
CA GLU A 467 -12.90 -25.57 20.39
C GLU A 467 -13.67 -24.24 20.21
N THR A 468 -13.33 -23.47 19.18
CA THR A 468 -14.07 -22.26 18.83
C THR A 468 -15.51 -22.57 18.44
N TYR A 469 -15.74 -23.63 17.67
CA TYR A 469 -17.10 -24.04 17.30
C TYR A 469 -17.93 -24.43 18.53
N LEU A 470 -17.37 -25.22 19.45
CA LEU A 470 -18.06 -25.61 20.69
C LEU A 470 -18.41 -24.37 21.53
N ARG A 471 -17.55 -23.35 21.56
CA ARG A 471 -17.83 -22.07 22.23
C ARG A 471 -18.93 -21.27 21.55
N ALA A 472 -18.91 -21.21 20.22
CA ALA A 472 -19.69 -20.25 19.45
C ALA A 472 -21.00 -20.80 18.85
N ALA A 473 -21.15 -22.12 18.66
CA ALA A 473 -22.35 -22.70 18.09
C ALA A 473 -23.58 -22.45 18.98
N ARG A 474 -24.70 -22.06 18.35
CA ARG A 474 -25.96 -21.73 19.04
C ARG A 474 -26.73 -22.98 19.49
N SER A 475 -26.69 -24.04 18.68
CA SER A 475 -27.40 -25.29 18.95
C SER A 475 -26.52 -26.28 19.70
N ILE A 476 -27.00 -26.78 20.84
CA ILE A 476 -26.31 -27.84 21.59
C ILE A 476 -26.25 -29.15 20.80
N GLU A 477 -27.29 -29.46 20.02
CA GLU A 477 -27.37 -30.68 19.21
C GLU A 477 -26.31 -30.69 18.11
N SER A 478 -26.02 -29.53 17.52
CA SER A 478 -24.94 -29.38 16.54
C SER A 478 -23.56 -29.57 17.16
N LYS A 479 -23.37 -29.23 18.44
CA LYS A 479 -22.12 -29.50 19.18
C LYS A 479 -21.95 -30.99 19.48
N VAL A 480 -23.02 -31.64 19.95
CA VAL A 480 -23.04 -33.08 20.22
C VAL A 480 -22.76 -33.86 18.93
N LYS A 481 -23.38 -33.48 17.81
CA LYS A 481 -23.16 -34.09 16.50
C LYS A 481 -21.68 -34.03 16.07
N LEU A 482 -21.05 -32.85 16.18
CA LEU A 482 -19.63 -32.69 15.84
C LEU A 482 -18.73 -33.60 16.70
N LEU A 483 -18.98 -33.67 18.02
CA LEU A 483 -18.20 -34.52 18.92
C LEU A 483 -18.37 -36.02 18.58
N ARG A 484 -19.57 -36.46 18.18
CA ARG A 484 -19.83 -37.83 17.72
C ARG A 484 -19.09 -38.15 16.41
N GLU A 485 -19.08 -37.22 15.45
CA GLU A 485 -18.34 -37.36 14.19
C GLU A 485 -16.82 -37.49 14.44
N ILE A 486 -16.27 -36.67 15.35
CA ILE A 486 -14.86 -36.73 15.74
C ILE A 486 -14.49 -38.11 16.30
N VAL A 487 -15.31 -38.67 17.20
CA VAL A 487 -15.04 -39.98 17.82
C VAL A 487 -15.23 -41.13 16.82
N SER A 488 -16.25 -41.04 15.96
CA SER A 488 -16.57 -42.05 14.94
C SER A 488 -15.50 -42.17 13.85
N SER A 489 -14.76 -41.08 13.56
CA SER A 489 -13.66 -41.08 12.58
C SER A 489 -12.42 -41.87 13.01
N GLY A 490 -12.30 -42.22 14.30
CA GLY A 490 -11.06 -42.75 14.89
C GLY A 490 -11.12 -44.16 15.50
N GLN A 491 -12.27 -44.84 15.48
CA GLN A 491 -12.42 -46.18 16.09
C GLN A 491 -13.28 -47.13 15.26
N THR A 492 -12.88 -48.40 15.20
CA THR A 492 -13.56 -49.49 14.45
C THR A 492 -14.16 -50.59 15.32
N SER A 493 -13.92 -50.63 16.64
CA SER A 493 -14.65 -51.54 17.53
C SER A 493 -14.74 -51.01 18.96
N THR A 494 -15.93 -51.13 19.54
CA THR A 494 -16.17 -50.91 20.97
C THR A 494 -16.94 -52.11 21.51
N ASN A 495 -16.52 -52.62 22.67
CA ASN A 495 -17.31 -53.60 23.40
C ASN A 495 -18.60 -52.95 23.92
N PRO A 496 -19.78 -53.61 23.78
CA PRO A 496 -21.03 -53.10 24.33
C PRO A 496 -20.88 -52.79 25.83
N GLY A 497 -21.23 -51.57 26.25
CA GLY A 497 -21.29 -51.17 27.66
C GLY A 497 -20.01 -50.62 28.30
N SER A 498 -18.88 -50.46 27.60
CA SER A 498 -17.65 -49.90 28.22
C SER A 498 -17.60 -48.36 28.30
N TYR A 499 -18.52 -47.64 27.63
CA TYR A 499 -18.63 -46.17 27.62
C TYR A 499 -17.27 -45.46 27.60
N ASP A 500 -16.42 -45.78 26.63
CA ASP A 500 -15.05 -45.23 26.56
C ASP A 500 -15.06 -43.70 26.35
N PHE A 501 -16.07 -43.18 25.65
CA PHE A 501 -16.30 -41.76 25.42
C PHE A 501 -17.73 -41.34 25.78
N LEU A 502 -17.85 -40.24 26.52
CA LEU A 502 -19.12 -39.62 26.88
C LEU A 502 -19.11 -38.13 26.55
N ILE A 503 -20.27 -37.56 26.26
CA ILE A 503 -20.44 -36.12 26.05
C ILE A 503 -21.27 -35.59 27.21
N VAL A 504 -20.86 -34.49 27.82
CA VAL A 504 -21.60 -33.80 28.88
C VAL A 504 -21.87 -32.36 28.47
N TYR A 505 -23.05 -31.83 28.78
CA TYR A 505 -23.40 -30.45 28.49
C TYR A 505 -24.44 -29.89 29.45
N LYS A 506 -24.46 -28.56 29.59
CA LYS A 506 -25.53 -27.83 30.29
C LYS A 506 -26.63 -27.47 29.29
N LYS A 507 -27.89 -27.77 29.63
CA LYS A 507 -29.06 -27.33 28.87
C LYS A 507 -29.95 -26.44 29.76
N PRO A 508 -30.18 -25.18 29.36
CA PRO A 508 -31.10 -24.29 30.07
C PRO A 508 -32.54 -24.61 29.71
N TYR A 509 -33.41 -24.54 30.71
CA TYR A 509 -34.84 -24.79 30.63
C TYR A 509 -35.58 -23.58 31.19
N VAL A 510 -36.60 -23.13 30.48
CA VAL A 510 -37.48 -22.05 30.96
C VAL A 510 -38.70 -22.70 31.58
N VAL A 511 -38.92 -22.40 32.86
CA VAL A 511 -40.07 -22.92 33.61
C VAL A 511 -41.02 -21.75 33.83
N VAL A 512 -42.17 -21.80 33.16
CA VAL A 512 -43.23 -20.81 33.32
C VAL A 512 -44.19 -21.34 34.37
N SER A 513 -44.27 -20.65 35.51
CA SER A 513 -45.25 -20.96 36.54
C SER A 513 -46.64 -20.45 36.11
N ASP A 514 -47.70 -21.20 36.45
CA ASP A 514 -49.08 -20.85 36.11
C ASP A 514 -49.56 -19.52 36.76
N ASN A 515 -48.78 -18.94 37.68
CA ASN A 515 -49.11 -17.73 38.44
C ASN A 515 -48.61 -16.41 37.81
N GLY A 516 -48.06 -16.42 36.58
CA GLY A 516 -47.67 -15.21 35.86
C GLY A 516 -46.49 -14.42 36.45
N LYS A 517 -45.71 -15.02 37.37
CA LYS A 517 -44.44 -14.45 37.84
C LYS A 517 -43.30 -14.83 36.90
N ASP A 518 -42.26 -13.99 36.91
CA ASP A 518 -41.10 -14.02 36.03
C ASP A 518 -40.57 -15.45 35.76
N PRO A 519 -40.25 -15.79 34.50
CA PRO A 519 -39.78 -17.12 34.11
C PRO A 519 -38.51 -17.51 34.88
N GLU A 520 -38.51 -18.67 35.52
CA GLU A 520 -37.33 -19.21 36.21
C GLU A 520 -36.47 -20.02 35.23
N ALA A 521 -35.17 -19.69 35.16
CA ALA A 521 -34.21 -20.41 34.31
C ALA A 521 -33.56 -21.55 35.10
N LEU A 522 -33.85 -22.80 34.71
CA LEU A 522 -33.24 -24.00 35.28
C LEU A 522 -32.14 -24.53 34.35
N GLU A 523 -30.90 -24.57 34.80
CA GLU A 523 -29.81 -25.25 34.07
C GLU A 523 -29.63 -26.69 34.56
N VAL A 524 -29.74 -27.65 33.64
CA VAL A 524 -29.59 -29.09 33.93
C VAL A 524 -28.40 -29.66 33.17
N LEU A 525 -27.65 -30.56 33.81
CA LEU A 525 -26.57 -31.30 33.17
C LEU A 525 -27.13 -32.54 32.47
N GLU A 526 -26.84 -32.68 31.18
CA GLU A 526 -27.19 -33.85 30.38
C GLU A 526 -25.92 -34.57 29.92
N PHE A 527 -26.02 -35.89 29.81
CA PHE A 527 -24.97 -36.77 29.29
C PHE A 527 -25.47 -37.48 28.03
N ALA A 528 -24.58 -37.74 27.08
CA ALA A 528 -24.89 -38.45 25.84
C ALA A 528 -23.75 -39.39 25.44
N THR A 529 -24.10 -40.48 24.75
CA THR A 529 -23.08 -41.37 24.17
C THR A 529 -22.42 -40.72 22.94
N ALA A 530 -21.10 -40.86 22.85
CA ALA A 530 -20.32 -40.40 21.70
C ALA A 530 -20.37 -41.40 20.52
N LEU A 531 -20.53 -42.70 20.82
CA LEU A 531 -20.75 -43.76 19.84
C LEU A 531 -22.11 -44.43 20.08
N PRO A 532 -22.79 -44.92 19.03
CA PRO A 532 -24.06 -45.59 19.19
C PRO A 532 -23.86 -47.01 19.74
N GLU A 533 -24.82 -47.50 20.52
CA GLU A 533 -24.77 -48.81 21.16
C GLU A 533 -25.29 -49.93 20.23
N PHE A 534 -24.80 -51.15 20.43
CA PHE A 534 -25.33 -52.39 19.85
C PHE A 534 -26.14 -53.15 20.91
N GLU A 535 -27.28 -53.71 20.51
CA GLU A 535 -28.03 -54.67 21.32
C GLU A 535 -28.11 -56.03 20.64
N GLY A 536 -27.59 -57.05 21.32
CA GLY A 536 -27.94 -58.45 21.09
C GLY A 536 -27.58 -59.07 19.73
N PRO A 537 -27.83 -60.38 19.56
CA PRO A 537 -27.38 -61.13 18.39
C PRO A 537 -28.10 -60.81 17.06
N ASP A 538 -29.29 -60.20 17.11
CA ASP A 538 -30.21 -60.14 15.95
C ASP A 538 -30.72 -58.74 15.56
N ASP A 539 -30.30 -57.64 16.21
CA ASP A 539 -30.78 -56.28 15.91
C ASP A 539 -29.78 -55.43 15.11
N VAL A 540 -30.23 -54.91 13.96
CA VAL A 540 -29.39 -54.19 12.97
C VAL A 540 -29.31 -52.67 13.29
N GLU A 541 -30.14 -52.13 14.17
CA GLU A 541 -30.20 -50.68 14.44
C GLU A 541 -29.33 -50.21 15.61
N ARG A 542 -28.23 -49.53 15.29
CA ARG A 542 -27.40 -48.79 16.25
C ARG A 542 -28.12 -47.52 16.72
N SER A 543 -28.31 -47.31 18.03
CA SER A 543 -28.95 -46.09 18.57
C SER A 543 -28.09 -45.40 19.63
N HIS A 544 -28.18 -44.06 19.71
CA HIS A 544 -27.52 -43.27 20.75
C HIS A 544 -28.38 -43.16 22.01
N ARG A 545 -27.75 -42.95 23.17
CA ARG A 545 -28.40 -42.86 24.48
C ARG A 545 -28.08 -41.52 25.16
N ARG A 546 -29.06 -40.96 25.90
CA ARG A 546 -28.92 -39.74 26.72
C ARG A 546 -29.44 -39.91 28.14
N TRP A 547 -28.85 -39.17 29.08
CA TRP A 547 -29.23 -39.12 30.50
C TRP A 547 -29.41 -37.67 30.95
N ILE A 548 -30.43 -37.39 31.78
CA ILE A 548 -30.74 -36.05 32.31
C ILE A 548 -30.54 -36.02 33.84
N ALA A 549 -29.50 -35.34 34.34
CA ALA A 549 -29.15 -35.33 35.77
C ALA A 549 -29.98 -34.32 36.58
N LEU A 550 -31.07 -34.80 37.19
CA LEU A 550 -31.96 -34.00 38.05
C LEU A 550 -31.63 -34.17 39.54
N LYS A 551 -31.61 -33.06 40.30
CA LYS A 551 -31.60 -33.10 41.76
C LYS A 551 -32.96 -33.58 42.27
N ARG A 552 -32.98 -34.52 43.21
CA ARG A 552 -34.19 -35.17 43.80
C ARG A 552 -35.30 -34.21 44.24
N THR A 553 -34.99 -32.96 44.55
CA THR A 553 -35.93 -31.93 45.05
C THR A 553 -36.72 -31.20 43.96
N VAL A 554 -36.39 -31.37 42.67
CA VAL A 554 -36.98 -30.61 41.54
C VAL A 554 -38.07 -31.40 40.79
N GLY A 555 -38.08 -32.73 40.90
CA GLY A 555 -38.98 -33.61 40.12
C GLY A 555 -40.45 -33.69 40.58
N SER A 556 -40.80 -32.98 41.66
CA SER A 556 -42.13 -33.02 42.29
C SER A 556 -43.07 -31.89 41.88
N SER A 557 -42.60 -30.81 41.22
CA SER A 557 -43.49 -29.75 40.71
C SER A 557 -44.04 -30.10 39.31
N PRO A 558 -45.34 -29.85 39.04
CA PRO A 558 -45.97 -30.12 37.74
C PRO A 558 -45.27 -29.41 36.56
N GLU A 559 -44.78 -28.20 36.79
CA GLU A 559 -44.17 -27.33 35.78
C GLU A 559 -42.83 -27.90 35.28
N TYR A 560 -41.99 -28.43 36.18
CA TYR A 560 -40.74 -29.10 35.79
C TYR A 560 -40.99 -30.43 35.07
N ARG A 561 -42.02 -31.19 35.44
CA ARG A 561 -42.38 -32.45 34.74
C ARG A 561 -42.79 -32.18 33.29
N LYS A 562 -43.49 -31.08 33.02
CA LYS A 562 -43.87 -30.69 31.66
C LYS A 562 -42.63 -30.45 30.79
N VAL A 563 -41.69 -29.66 31.28
CA VAL A 563 -40.45 -29.36 30.56
C VAL A 563 -39.59 -30.60 30.26
N ILE A 564 -39.53 -31.54 31.22
CA ILE A 564 -38.82 -32.82 31.04
C ILE A 564 -39.54 -33.72 30.02
N ASN A 565 -40.88 -33.79 30.07
CA ASN A 565 -41.67 -34.57 29.10
C ASN A 565 -41.53 -34.01 27.68
N ASP A 566 -41.50 -32.69 27.53
CA ASP A 566 -41.27 -32.02 26.24
C ASP A 566 -39.88 -32.38 25.68
N ARG A 567 -38.84 -32.33 26.54
CA ARG A 567 -37.50 -32.77 26.16
C ARG A 567 -37.44 -34.25 25.74
N GLN A 568 -38.22 -35.11 26.39
CA GLN A 568 -38.28 -36.53 26.02
C GLN A 568 -38.92 -36.76 24.67
N GLN A 569 -39.96 -36.01 24.35
CA GLN A 569 -40.54 -36.04 23.02
C GLN A 569 -39.53 -35.56 21.97
N GLU A 570 -38.72 -34.55 22.27
CA GLU A 570 -37.60 -34.15 21.39
C GLU A 570 -36.59 -35.28 21.17
N ILE A 571 -36.15 -35.94 22.25
CA ILE A 571 -35.15 -37.03 22.16
C ILE A 571 -35.70 -38.25 21.40
N ARG A 572 -36.98 -38.59 21.60
CA ARG A 572 -37.67 -39.63 20.82
C ARG A 572 -37.81 -39.25 19.35
N LYS A 573 -38.10 -37.98 19.03
CA LYS A 573 -38.12 -37.48 17.64
C LYS A 573 -36.75 -37.59 16.97
N MET A 574 -35.66 -37.49 17.73
CA MET A 574 -34.29 -37.71 17.25
C MET A 574 -33.92 -39.20 17.08
N LYS A 575 -34.84 -40.13 17.38
CA LYS A 575 -34.60 -41.59 17.42
C LYS A 575 -33.48 -42.00 18.40
N GLU A 576 -33.29 -41.23 19.47
CA GLU A 576 -32.34 -41.55 20.54
C GLU A 576 -33.08 -42.11 21.76
N ARG A 577 -32.42 -42.98 22.52
CA ARG A 577 -32.96 -43.53 23.77
C ARG A 577 -32.72 -42.57 24.93
N ILE A 578 -33.68 -42.50 25.86
CA ILE A 578 -33.59 -41.68 27.07
C ILE A 578 -33.88 -42.51 28.31
N ASP A 579 -32.99 -42.41 29.30
CA ASP A 579 -33.16 -43.02 30.62
C ASP A 579 -33.35 -41.94 31.70
N PHE A 580 -34.21 -42.23 32.67
CA PHE A 580 -34.44 -41.38 33.85
C PHE A 580 -33.58 -41.85 35.03
N PHE A 581 -33.12 -40.92 35.88
CA PHE A 581 -32.54 -41.25 37.18
C PHE A 581 -33.61 -41.85 38.11
N ASP A 582 -33.79 -43.17 38.06
CA ASP A 582 -34.32 -43.97 39.16
C ASP A 582 -33.19 -44.80 39.79
N THR A 583 -33.38 -45.30 41.00
CA THR A 583 -32.39 -45.71 42.01
C THR A 583 -31.31 -46.76 41.62
N CYS A 584 -31.26 -47.22 40.38
CA CYS A 584 -30.31 -48.24 39.88
C CYS A 584 -29.44 -47.75 38.69
N GLN A 585 -29.13 -46.46 38.59
CA GLN A 585 -28.49 -45.85 37.39
C GLN A 585 -27.20 -45.05 37.69
N PRO A 586 -26.36 -44.78 36.66
CA PRO A 586 -25.08 -44.06 36.81
C PRO A 586 -25.20 -42.69 37.47
N VAL A 587 -24.53 -42.48 38.61
CA VAL A 587 -24.40 -41.17 39.27
C VAL A 587 -23.14 -40.46 38.75
N PHE A 588 -23.28 -39.25 38.23
CA PHE A 588 -22.17 -38.43 37.76
C PHE A 588 -21.76 -37.38 38.81
N THR A 589 -20.49 -37.36 39.18
CA THR A 589 -19.88 -36.35 40.06
C THR A 589 -18.79 -35.59 39.31
N LEU A 590 -18.91 -34.26 39.22
CA LEU A 590 -17.91 -33.39 38.60
C LEU A 590 -16.92 -32.91 39.66
N TYR A 591 -15.61 -32.96 39.35
CA TYR A 591 -14.54 -32.44 40.21
C TYR A 591 -13.84 -31.28 39.49
N GLY A 592 -14.03 -30.07 40.01
CA GLY A 592 -13.29 -28.87 39.63
C GLY A 592 -12.14 -28.61 40.60
N GLY A 593 -10.94 -28.32 40.09
CA GLY A 593 -9.72 -28.20 40.89
C GLY A 593 -9.75 -27.09 41.95
N LYS A 594 -9.94 -27.48 43.22
CA LYS A 594 -9.22 -26.97 44.40
C LYS A 594 -9.03 -28.13 45.38
N THR A 595 -7.80 -28.58 45.58
CA THR A 595 -7.46 -29.71 46.45
C THR A 595 -7.79 -29.42 47.91
N TRP A 596 -8.39 -30.42 48.59
CA TRP A 596 -8.50 -30.49 50.04
C TRP A 596 -7.12 -30.71 50.66
N ALA A 597 -6.69 -29.79 51.51
CA ALA A 597 -5.59 -30.04 52.44
C ALA A 597 -6.09 -30.95 53.58
N HIS A 598 -5.31 -31.99 53.86
CA HIS A 598 -5.53 -32.94 54.94
C HIS A 598 -5.74 -32.26 56.30
N ARG A 599 -6.74 -32.72 57.06
CA ARG A 599 -6.80 -32.55 58.52
C ARG A 599 -5.60 -33.24 59.14
N GLY A 600 -4.68 -32.45 59.70
CA GLY A 600 -3.65 -32.89 60.64
C GLY A 600 -3.48 -31.79 61.68
N SER A 601 -3.77 -32.11 62.93
CA SER A 601 -3.64 -31.24 64.10
C SER A 601 -2.24 -30.63 64.22
N SER A 602 -2.15 -29.31 64.41
CA SER A 602 -1.34 -28.71 65.49
C SER A 602 -1.52 -27.19 65.56
N THR A 603 -1.50 -26.71 66.79
CA THR A 603 -1.55 -25.34 67.28
C THR A 603 -0.29 -24.51 66.95
N GLN A 604 -0.47 -23.18 66.99
CA GLN A 604 0.50 -22.11 67.30
C GLN A 604 1.27 -21.36 66.17
N THR A 605 0.85 -20.09 66.00
CA THR A 605 1.57 -18.78 66.16
C THR A 605 2.86 -18.39 65.38
N ILE A 606 2.93 -17.07 65.09
CA ILE A 606 4.10 -16.14 64.89
C ILE A 606 4.57 -15.98 63.42
N VAL A 607 4.26 -14.86 62.72
CA VAL A 607 4.90 -13.49 62.65
C VAL A 607 6.16 -13.42 61.77
N GLY A 608 6.22 -12.39 60.89
CA GLY A 608 7.45 -11.80 60.31
C GLY A 608 7.49 -11.81 58.78
N GLU A 609 7.02 -10.76 58.09
CA GLU A 609 7.80 -9.59 57.60
C GLU A 609 8.78 -9.82 56.44
N SER A 610 8.41 -9.24 55.29
CA SER A 610 9.19 -8.31 54.47
C SER A 610 10.18 -8.78 53.38
N SER A 611 10.06 -8.03 52.27
CA SER A 611 11.10 -7.52 51.37
C SER A 611 11.54 -8.31 50.14
N ALA A 612 11.47 -7.58 49.02
CA ALA A 612 11.85 -7.91 47.68
C ALA A 612 13.37 -8.00 47.47
N ARG A 613 13.80 -8.82 46.50
CA ARG A 613 14.83 -8.47 45.50
C ARG A 613 14.92 -9.51 44.37
N ASN A 614 15.08 -8.98 43.16
CA ASN A 614 15.31 -9.68 41.90
C ASN A 614 16.45 -10.70 41.96
N ARG A 615 16.28 -11.84 41.29
CA ARG A 615 17.27 -12.45 40.40
C ARG A 615 16.64 -13.52 39.51
N SER A 616 16.90 -13.39 38.22
CA SER A 616 16.63 -14.35 37.16
C SER A 616 17.44 -15.63 37.38
N THR A 617 16.75 -16.74 37.56
CA THR A 617 17.30 -18.08 37.31
C THR A 617 16.17 -18.98 36.83
N THR A 618 16.33 -19.44 35.60
CA THR A 618 15.60 -20.53 34.96
C THR A 618 15.43 -21.71 35.91
N HIS A 619 14.19 -21.98 36.31
CA HIS A 619 13.77 -23.29 36.80
C HIS A 619 12.48 -23.67 36.08
N LEU A 620 12.57 -24.72 35.27
CA LEU A 620 11.43 -25.55 34.90
C LEU A 620 10.73 -25.96 36.21
N LYS A 621 9.58 -25.36 36.48
CA LYS A 621 8.56 -25.96 37.33
C LYS A 621 7.49 -26.49 36.38
N ASP A 622 7.52 -27.80 36.19
CA ASP A 622 6.40 -28.56 35.69
C ASP A 622 5.15 -28.14 36.48
N THR A 623 4.21 -27.49 35.80
CA THR A 623 2.87 -27.28 36.30
C THR A 623 2.16 -28.63 36.23
N GLU A 624 2.04 -29.32 37.36
CA GLU A 624 1.01 -30.36 37.51
C GLU A 624 -0.36 -29.69 37.33
N ASP A 625 -0.96 -29.96 36.17
CA ASP A 625 -2.17 -29.32 35.66
C ASP A 625 -3.39 -29.53 36.55
N ASN A 626 -4.20 -28.47 36.69
CA ASN A 626 -5.60 -28.52 37.13
C ASN A 626 -6.43 -29.34 36.11
N VAL A 627 -6.59 -30.65 36.33
CA VAL A 627 -7.37 -31.51 35.42
C VAL A 627 -8.83 -31.59 35.87
N GLU A 628 -9.76 -31.13 35.02
CA GLU A 628 -11.21 -31.35 35.16
C GLU A 628 -11.55 -32.84 34.99
N LEU A 629 -12.21 -33.43 35.99
CA LEU A 629 -12.56 -34.86 36.02
C LEU A 629 -14.07 -35.05 36.27
N ALA A 630 -14.64 -36.07 35.63
CA ALA A 630 -15.99 -36.54 35.90
C ALA A 630 -15.95 -38.01 36.37
N LYS A 631 -16.67 -38.36 37.42
CA LYS A 631 -16.80 -39.74 37.91
C LYS A 631 -18.21 -40.24 37.65
N MET A 632 -18.36 -41.34 36.93
CA MET A 632 -19.62 -42.05 36.73
C MET A 632 -19.65 -43.28 37.63
N THR A 633 -20.67 -43.43 38.48
CA THR A 633 -20.84 -44.60 39.35
C THR A 633 -22.10 -45.35 38.95
N THR A 634 -21.98 -46.50 38.27
CA THR A 634 -23.09 -47.39 37.89
C THR A 634 -23.37 -48.39 39.00
N TYR A 635 -24.64 -48.55 39.40
CA TYR A 635 -25.06 -49.49 40.45
C TYR A 635 -25.78 -50.69 39.83
N THR A 636 -25.27 -51.90 40.07
CA THR A 636 -25.87 -53.15 39.58
C THR A 636 -26.94 -53.69 40.55
N ASP A 637 -26.88 -53.29 41.82
CA ASP A 637 -27.85 -53.53 42.88
C ASP A 637 -27.72 -52.45 43.98
N SER A 638 -28.49 -52.55 45.07
CA SER A 638 -28.46 -51.59 46.19
C SER A 638 -27.15 -51.55 46.99
N LYS A 639 -26.12 -52.36 46.66
CA LYS A 639 -24.92 -52.55 47.49
C LYS A 639 -23.58 -52.56 46.73
N SER A 640 -23.56 -52.65 45.40
CA SER A 640 -22.33 -52.70 44.60
C SER A 640 -22.37 -51.70 43.44
N GLY A 641 -21.40 -50.77 43.42
CA GLY A 641 -21.27 -49.73 42.40
C GLY A 641 -19.91 -49.78 41.72
N THR A 642 -19.89 -49.85 40.39
CA THR A 642 -18.67 -49.72 39.57
C THR A 642 -18.46 -48.25 39.21
N ALA A 643 -17.31 -47.69 39.54
CA ALA A 643 -16.99 -46.29 39.27
C ALA A 643 -15.96 -46.14 38.14
N ALA A 644 -16.34 -45.46 37.07
CA ALA A 644 -15.46 -45.06 35.98
C ALA A 644 -15.10 -43.56 36.13
N VAL A 645 -13.81 -43.24 36.05
CA VAL A 645 -13.32 -41.86 36.07
C VAL A 645 -13.04 -41.41 34.64
N TYR A 646 -13.45 -40.22 34.30
CA TYR A 646 -13.32 -39.62 32.98
C TYR A 646 -12.53 -38.32 33.05
N ARG A 647 -11.72 -38.06 32.02
CA ARG A 647 -11.00 -36.81 31.80
C ARG A 647 -11.58 -36.06 30.61
N VAL A 648 -11.65 -34.74 30.70
CA VAL A 648 -12.02 -33.87 29.57
C VAL A 648 -10.96 -33.92 28.46
N VAL A 649 -11.41 -34.17 27.24
CA VAL A 649 -10.58 -34.21 26.01
C VAL A 649 -10.80 -32.95 25.15
N TYR A 650 -12.05 -32.48 25.05
CA TYR A 650 -12.43 -31.26 24.32
C TYR A 650 -13.46 -30.48 25.12
N GLY A 651 -13.47 -29.16 25.00
CA GLY A 651 -14.44 -28.28 25.66
C GLY A 651 -14.25 -28.16 27.17
N SER A 652 -15.33 -27.81 27.86
CA SER A 652 -15.37 -27.61 29.33
C SER A 652 -16.75 -27.92 29.88
N PHE A 653 -16.82 -28.23 31.19
CA PHE A 653 -18.10 -28.51 31.84
C PHE A 653 -19.09 -27.33 31.82
N ASP A 654 -18.59 -26.10 31.64
CA ASP A 654 -19.43 -24.90 31.59
C ASP A 654 -20.26 -24.76 30.32
N ASN A 655 -19.98 -25.57 29.29
CA ASN A 655 -20.71 -25.53 28.03
C ASN A 655 -21.00 -26.96 27.53
N VAL A 656 -20.04 -27.56 26.83
CA VAL A 656 -20.07 -28.96 26.40
C VAL A 656 -18.66 -29.52 26.49
N ALA A 657 -18.52 -30.75 26.98
CA ALA A 657 -17.24 -31.43 27.06
C ALA A 657 -17.33 -32.86 26.52
N LEU A 658 -16.28 -33.27 25.80
CA LEU A 658 -16.03 -34.68 25.48
C LEU A 658 -15.16 -35.29 26.57
N LEU A 659 -15.60 -36.42 27.10
CA LEU A 659 -15.00 -37.15 28.20
C LEU A 659 -14.43 -38.46 27.70
N ARG A 660 -13.22 -38.82 28.15
CA ARG A 660 -12.60 -40.12 27.89
C ARG A 660 -12.36 -40.87 29.20
N ARG A 661 -12.74 -42.15 29.23
CA ARG A 661 -12.56 -43.04 30.38
C ARG A 661 -11.06 -43.22 30.68
N ARG A 662 -10.70 -43.15 31.97
CA ARG A 662 -9.36 -43.43 32.49
C ARG A 662 -9.34 -44.92 32.87
N ASP A 663 -8.58 -45.74 32.14
CA ASP A 663 -8.47 -47.16 32.46
C ASP A 663 -7.70 -47.37 33.76
N SER A 664 -8.28 -48.17 34.66
CA SER A 664 -7.70 -48.53 35.94
C SER A 664 -6.74 -49.73 35.88
N SER A 665 -6.45 -50.27 34.68
CA SER A 665 -5.57 -51.44 34.47
C SER A 665 -4.20 -51.12 33.89
N ILE A 666 -3.82 -49.85 33.77
CA ILE A 666 -2.44 -49.46 33.47
C ILE A 666 -1.97 -48.55 34.60
N LEU A 667 -1.11 -49.10 35.46
CA LEU A 667 -0.32 -48.32 36.42
C LEU A 667 0.23 -47.08 35.71
N ASP A 668 0.13 -45.95 36.39
CA ASP A 668 0.92 -44.76 36.10
C ASP A 668 2.37 -45.16 35.75
N LYS A 669 2.73 -45.03 34.47
CA LYS A 669 4.03 -44.51 34.14
C LYS A 669 3.81 -43.08 33.66
N PRO A 670 4.38 -42.06 34.33
CA PRO A 670 4.61 -40.81 33.66
C PRO A 670 5.67 -41.11 32.60
N ILE A 671 5.30 -41.22 31.32
CA ILE A 671 6.31 -41.27 30.25
C ILE A 671 6.64 -39.82 29.87
N ILE A 672 7.32 -39.15 30.80
CA ILE A 672 8.27 -38.10 30.45
C ILE A 672 9.65 -38.78 30.48
N HIS A 673 10.22 -38.90 29.29
CA HIS A 673 11.57 -39.35 28.94
C HIS A 673 11.91 -40.85 29.14
N GLN A 674 11.87 -41.61 28.04
CA GLN A 674 13.08 -42.03 27.34
C GLN A 674 12.74 -42.67 25.98
N HIS A 675 13.43 -42.16 24.96
CA HIS A 675 13.53 -42.54 23.55
C HIS A 675 12.45 -43.41 22.87
N GLY A 676 11.72 -42.78 21.93
CA GLY A 676 10.99 -43.48 20.88
C GLY A 676 9.98 -42.58 20.17
N ALA A 677 10.31 -42.12 18.96
CA ALA A 677 9.56 -41.17 18.13
C ALA A 677 8.18 -41.66 17.59
N GLY A 678 7.53 -42.62 18.25
CA GLY A 678 6.35 -43.35 17.73
C GLY A 678 4.98 -42.92 18.28
N VAL A 679 4.84 -42.66 19.58
CA VAL A 679 3.51 -42.49 20.22
C VAL A 679 3.04 -41.02 20.26
N ALA A 680 3.97 -40.07 20.35
CA ALA A 680 3.67 -38.65 20.16
C ALA A 680 3.15 -38.31 18.75
N LYS A 681 3.22 -39.26 17.81
CA LYS A 681 2.66 -39.18 16.45
C LYS A 681 1.16 -39.49 16.42
N TYR A 682 0.66 -40.38 17.29
CA TYR A 682 -0.74 -40.81 17.32
C TYR A 682 -1.65 -39.82 18.08
N GLU A 683 -1.20 -39.27 19.22
CA GLU A 683 -1.95 -38.22 19.93
C GLU A 683 -1.82 -36.82 19.29
N LYS A 684 -0.74 -36.55 18.52
CA LYS A 684 -0.72 -35.41 17.58
C LYS A 684 -1.65 -35.62 16.39
N GLY A 685 -1.94 -36.86 16.01
CA GLY A 685 -2.81 -37.23 14.91
C GLY A 685 -4.29 -36.92 15.16
N LEU A 686 -4.74 -36.96 16.43
CA LEU A 686 -6.11 -36.64 16.84
C LEU A 686 -6.38 -35.14 17.11
N ARG A 687 -5.41 -34.25 16.83
CA ARG A 687 -5.72 -32.82 16.63
C ARG A 687 -6.35 -32.67 15.25
N ASN A 688 -7.54 -33.25 15.07
CA ASN A 688 -8.29 -33.30 13.83
C ASN A 688 -8.58 -31.87 13.36
N LYS A 689 -7.77 -31.38 12.42
CA LYS A 689 -8.04 -30.13 11.71
C LYS A 689 -9.32 -30.35 10.91
N LEU A 690 -10.36 -29.58 11.21
CA LEU A 690 -11.56 -29.51 10.36
C LEU A 690 -11.12 -29.27 8.92
N THR A 691 -11.67 -30.05 7.99
CA THR A 691 -11.49 -29.83 6.55
C THR A 691 -12.16 -28.51 6.13
N ILE A 692 -11.75 -27.92 5.02
CA ILE A 692 -12.35 -26.66 4.54
C ILE A 692 -13.86 -26.82 4.31
N ARG A 693 -14.27 -27.99 3.79
CA ARG A 693 -15.68 -28.33 3.60
C ARG A 693 -16.48 -28.35 4.91
N GLU A 694 -15.91 -28.92 5.98
CA GLU A 694 -16.52 -28.93 7.31
C GLU A 694 -16.54 -27.54 7.94
N ILE A 695 -15.48 -26.75 7.79
CA ILE A 695 -15.45 -25.37 8.28
C ILE A 695 -16.58 -24.56 7.63
N MET A 696 -16.73 -24.67 6.31
CA MET A 696 -17.78 -23.96 5.58
C MET A 696 -19.18 -24.45 5.94
N SER A 697 -19.39 -25.72 6.30
CA SER A 697 -20.72 -26.19 6.72
C SER A 697 -21.07 -25.81 8.16
N LEU A 698 -20.08 -25.81 9.06
CA LEU A 698 -20.28 -25.54 10.48
C LEU A 698 -20.41 -24.05 10.80
N PHE A 699 -19.53 -23.21 10.23
CA PHE A 699 -19.43 -21.79 10.58
C PHE A 699 -20.30 -20.88 9.69
N GLN A 700 -21.61 -21.12 9.73
CA GLN A 700 -22.60 -20.26 9.08
C GLN A 700 -23.11 -19.18 10.06
N PRO A 701 -23.46 -17.96 9.61
CA PRO A 701 -23.98 -16.90 10.49
C PRO A 701 -25.25 -17.26 11.26
N GLU A 702 -26.05 -18.17 10.73
CA GLU A 702 -27.26 -18.68 11.41
C GLU A 702 -26.93 -19.70 12.50
N SER A 703 -25.84 -20.49 12.34
CA SER A 703 -25.49 -21.58 13.25
C SER A 703 -24.55 -21.16 14.39
N VAL A 704 -23.77 -20.10 14.18
CA VAL A 704 -22.67 -19.68 15.08
C VAL A 704 -22.83 -18.22 15.50
N ASP A 705 -22.46 -17.92 16.74
CA ASP A 705 -22.31 -16.57 17.27
C ASP A 705 -20.87 -16.06 17.06
N PHE A 706 -20.68 -15.23 16.04
CA PHE A 706 -19.36 -14.69 15.68
C PHE A 706 -18.74 -13.78 16.74
N SER A 707 -19.52 -13.22 17.69
CA SER A 707 -18.96 -12.49 18.84
C SER A 707 -18.12 -13.40 19.73
N LYS A 708 -18.54 -14.66 19.90
CA LYS A 708 -17.79 -15.68 20.65
C LYS A 708 -16.61 -16.24 19.86
N CYS A 709 -16.69 -16.23 18.52
CA CYS A 709 -15.54 -16.55 17.66
C CYS A 709 -14.43 -15.50 17.78
N ALA A 710 -14.80 -14.24 17.97
CA ALA A 710 -13.87 -13.12 17.99
C ALA A 710 -12.97 -13.07 19.24
N LEU A 711 -13.38 -13.70 20.35
CA LEU A 711 -12.69 -13.70 21.66
C LEU A 711 -11.25 -14.28 21.67
N GLY A 712 -10.76 -14.81 20.55
CA GLY A 712 -9.38 -15.32 20.38
C GLY A 712 -8.64 -14.74 19.17
N ILE A 713 -9.17 -13.73 18.48
CA ILE A 713 -8.52 -13.13 17.31
C ILE A 713 -7.36 -12.24 17.78
N SER A 714 -6.13 -12.74 17.71
CA SER A 714 -4.96 -11.88 17.82
C SER A 714 -4.77 -11.08 16.53
N ILE A 715 -5.28 -9.85 16.46
CA ILE A 715 -4.92 -8.88 15.42
C ILE A 715 -3.40 -8.54 15.51
N THR A 716 -2.52 -9.32 14.88
CA THR A 716 -1.05 -9.09 14.90
C THR A 716 -0.38 -9.24 13.53
N ASP A 717 -1.12 -9.42 12.42
CA ASP A 717 -0.46 -9.42 11.10
C ASP A 717 -0.19 -7.98 10.64
N ASN A 718 1.07 -7.55 10.78
CA ASN A 718 1.57 -6.26 10.30
C ASN A 718 1.29 -6.05 8.81
N THR A 719 1.22 -7.13 8.02
CA THR A 719 0.90 -7.06 6.58
C THR A 719 -0.51 -6.57 6.36
N LEU A 720 -1.50 -7.13 7.07
CA LEU A 720 -2.91 -6.73 6.91
C LEU A 720 -3.12 -5.27 7.37
N LEU A 721 -2.44 -4.86 8.44
CA LEU A 721 -2.44 -3.46 8.88
C LEU A 721 -1.77 -2.53 7.85
N ALA A 722 -0.62 -2.92 7.31
CA ALA A 722 0.06 -2.19 6.25
C ALA A 722 -0.84 -2.00 5.03
N MET A 723 -1.54 -3.06 4.61
CA MET A 723 -2.48 -3.00 3.49
C MET A 723 -3.65 -2.04 3.74
N THR A 724 -4.16 -1.92 4.98
CA THR A 724 -5.20 -0.92 5.28
C THR A 724 -4.70 0.52 5.13
N LEU A 725 -3.44 0.80 5.48
CA LEU A 725 -2.86 2.13 5.26
C LEU A 725 -2.64 2.40 3.78
N ILE A 726 -2.07 1.43 3.05
CA ILE A 726 -1.82 1.55 1.60
C ILE A 726 -3.13 1.79 0.86
N GLU A 727 -4.17 1.01 1.16
CA GLU A 727 -5.50 1.20 0.59
C GLU A 727 -6.05 2.59 0.91
N SER A 728 -6.02 3.03 2.18
CA SER A 728 -6.50 4.34 2.60
C SER A 728 -5.75 5.48 1.90
N LEU A 729 -4.43 5.35 1.75
CA LEU A 729 -3.57 6.35 1.14
C LEU A 729 -3.83 6.49 -0.37
N TYR A 730 -3.92 5.38 -1.08
CA TYR A 730 -4.05 5.38 -2.54
C TYR A 730 -5.49 5.44 -3.05
N ARG A 731 -6.50 5.20 -2.22
CA ARG A 731 -7.92 5.27 -2.64
C ARG A 731 -8.30 6.63 -3.25
N GLY A 732 -7.65 7.71 -2.81
CA GLY A 732 -7.84 9.06 -3.36
C GLY A 732 -6.81 9.47 -4.42
N MET A 733 -6.00 8.55 -4.93
CA MET A 733 -4.95 8.83 -5.93
C MET A 733 -5.32 8.17 -7.27
N ASP A 734 -5.99 8.92 -8.13
CA ASP A 734 -6.43 8.42 -9.44
C ASP A 734 -5.25 7.96 -10.30
N ASN A 735 -5.42 6.82 -10.98
CA ASN A 735 -4.43 6.17 -11.85
C ASN A 735 -3.06 5.87 -11.19
N ALA A 736 -2.98 5.92 -9.86
CA ALA A 736 -1.75 5.58 -9.15
C ALA A 736 -1.45 4.08 -9.30
N THR A 737 -0.20 3.79 -9.62
CA THR A 737 0.32 2.42 -9.72
C THR A 737 1.52 2.26 -8.83
N ILE A 738 1.81 1.02 -8.46
CA ILE A 738 2.95 0.67 -7.64
C ILE A 738 3.84 -0.32 -8.37
N ASP A 739 5.08 -0.44 -7.92
CA ASP A 739 6.02 -1.41 -8.45
C ASP A 739 5.60 -2.83 -8.03
N VAL A 740 5.57 -3.76 -8.99
CA VAL A 740 5.20 -5.16 -8.70
C VAL A 740 6.09 -5.80 -7.63
N ARG A 741 7.34 -5.34 -7.49
CA ARG A 741 8.28 -5.80 -6.46
C ARG A 741 7.82 -5.43 -5.04
N ALA A 742 6.92 -4.45 -4.88
CA ALA A 742 6.33 -4.11 -3.58
C ALA A 742 5.55 -5.29 -2.96
N VAL A 743 5.05 -6.23 -3.77
CA VAL A 743 4.40 -7.47 -3.30
C VAL A 743 5.39 -8.40 -2.59
N GLN A 744 6.69 -8.26 -2.88
CA GLN A 744 7.76 -9.10 -2.34
C GLN A 744 8.27 -8.60 -0.98
N VAL A 745 7.84 -7.41 -0.55
CA VAL A 745 8.38 -6.75 0.64
C VAL A 745 7.82 -7.37 1.93
N ASN A 746 8.70 -7.59 2.90
CA ASN A 746 8.30 -7.96 4.25
C ASN A 746 7.86 -6.72 5.06
N PHE A 747 6.55 -6.50 5.16
CA PHE A 747 5.99 -5.36 5.92
C PHE A 747 6.29 -5.39 7.42
N ALA A 748 6.72 -6.52 8.01
CA ALA A 748 7.17 -6.56 9.40
C ALA A 748 8.51 -5.83 9.63
N GLU A 749 9.32 -5.70 8.58
CA GLU A 749 10.61 -5.00 8.57
C GLU A 749 10.49 -3.55 8.06
N ALA A 750 9.33 -3.18 7.52
CA ALA A 750 9.06 -1.84 7.02
C ALA A 750 9.05 -0.81 8.17
N LYS A 751 9.94 0.18 8.10
CA LYS A 751 10.08 1.23 9.12
C LYS A 751 8.82 2.09 9.23
N TRP A 752 8.19 2.39 8.10
CA TRP A 752 6.96 3.18 8.05
C TRP A 752 5.76 2.48 8.72
N VAL A 753 5.67 1.15 8.65
CA VAL A 753 4.61 0.38 9.34
C VAL A 753 4.75 0.53 10.87
N ARG A 754 5.98 0.45 11.38
CA ARG A 754 6.26 0.64 12.81
C ARG A 754 5.93 2.06 13.27
N SER A 755 6.31 3.07 12.47
CA SER A 755 5.94 4.48 12.73
C SER A 755 4.43 4.67 12.79
N ALA A 756 3.70 4.11 11.80
CA ALA A 756 2.24 4.20 11.73
C ALA A 756 1.57 3.55 12.96
N ILE A 757 2.02 2.36 13.36
CA ILE A 757 1.50 1.66 14.55
C ILE A 757 1.76 2.47 15.83
N MET A 758 2.97 2.99 16.01
CA MET A 758 3.31 3.80 17.19
C MET A 758 2.46 5.07 17.30
N ARG A 759 2.18 5.73 16.16
CA ARG A 759 1.40 6.98 16.11
C ARG A 759 -0.10 6.79 16.22
N ALA A 760 -0.61 5.67 15.71
CA ALA A 760 -2.02 5.31 15.86
C ALA A 760 -2.37 4.91 17.32
N GLY A 761 -1.37 4.71 18.19
CA GLY A 761 -1.57 4.62 19.64
C GLY A 761 -1.95 5.96 20.31
N PRO A 762 -1.95 6.03 21.65
CA PRO A 762 -3.06 6.29 22.59
C PRO A 762 -3.92 7.59 22.45
N LYS A 763 -4.11 8.18 21.25
CA LYS A 763 -5.03 9.32 21.07
C LYS A 763 -6.53 8.94 21.07
N ALA A 764 -6.87 7.65 20.99
CA ALA A 764 -8.25 7.14 21.04
C ALA A 764 -8.88 7.11 22.46
N ARG A 765 -8.39 7.89 23.42
CA ARG A 765 -8.81 7.82 24.84
C ARG A 765 -10.00 8.73 25.20
N ARG A 766 -10.61 9.46 24.27
CA ARG A 766 -11.62 10.49 24.62
C ARG A 766 -13.01 10.43 23.98
N ARG A 767 -13.28 9.59 22.97
CA ARG A 767 -14.64 9.47 22.42
C ARG A 767 -14.95 8.01 22.08
N ASN A 768 -15.91 7.45 22.82
CA ASN A 768 -16.56 6.15 22.63
C ASN A 768 -15.84 4.92 23.24
N MET A 769 -15.94 4.81 24.57
CA MET A 769 -15.79 3.52 25.26
C MET A 769 -17.11 2.75 25.20
N VAL A 770 -17.15 1.66 24.45
CA VAL A 770 -17.96 0.49 24.81
C VAL A 770 -16.99 -0.60 25.22
N SER A 771 -17.18 -1.11 26.43
CA SER A 771 -16.30 -2.06 27.11
C SER A 771 -16.37 -3.45 26.48
N LEU A 772 -15.24 -3.97 25.98
CA LEU A 772 -14.96 -5.41 26.04
C LEU A 772 -13.75 -5.63 26.95
N GLN A 773 -14.02 -6.25 28.09
CA GLN A 773 -13.05 -6.42 29.18
C GLN A 773 -11.94 -7.42 28.77
N ALA A 774 -10.71 -6.92 28.87
CA ALA A 774 -9.45 -7.65 29.04
C ALA A 774 -8.82 -8.39 27.83
N ALA A 775 -8.14 -7.64 26.96
CA ALA A 775 -6.73 -7.87 26.58
C ALA A 775 -6.18 -6.65 25.83
N GLY A 776 -4.89 -6.35 26.00
CA GLY A 776 -4.30 -5.04 25.73
C GLY A 776 -4.25 -4.59 24.26
N SER A 777 -4.46 -3.27 24.10
CA SER A 777 -3.91 -2.37 23.07
C SER A 777 -3.81 -2.93 21.65
N ARG A 778 -4.80 -2.67 20.78
CA ARG A 778 -4.63 -2.84 19.33
C ARG A 778 -5.33 -1.73 18.55
N VAL A 779 -4.55 -1.13 17.65
CA VAL A 779 -5.04 -0.32 16.54
C VAL A 779 -5.65 -1.29 15.52
N PRO A 780 -6.96 -1.28 15.28
CA PRO A 780 -7.63 -2.29 14.48
C PRO A 780 -7.48 -2.12 12.97
N TYR A 781 -7.02 -0.95 12.53
CA TYR A 781 -6.69 -0.60 11.14
C TYR A 781 -5.83 0.65 11.15
N LEU A 782 -4.97 0.82 10.15
CA LEU A 782 -4.23 2.05 9.94
C LEU A 782 -4.98 2.90 8.91
N HIS A 783 -5.14 4.19 9.21
CA HIS A 783 -5.80 5.16 8.34
C HIS A 783 -4.93 6.40 8.24
N THR A 784 -5.03 7.09 7.10
CA THR A 784 -4.27 8.32 6.83
C THR A 784 -4.50 9.42 7.87
N ASP A 785 -5.71 9.53 8.45
CA ASP A 785 -6.02 10.53 9.50
C ASP A 785 -5.17 10.38 10.78
N GLY A 786 -4.61 9.20 11.04
CA GLY A 786 -3.79 8.90 12.22
C GLY A 786 -2.29 8.98 11.99
N VAL A 787 -1.85 9.31 10.77
CA VAL A 787 -0.47 9.16 10.30
C VAL A 787 0.03 10.49 9.72
N ASP A 788 1.31 10.81 9.94
CA ASP A 788 1.90 12.04 9.40
C ASP A 788 2.38 11.88 7.96
N THR A 789 2.55 13.01 7.27
CA THR A 789 3.02 13.07 5.88
C THR A 789 4.34 12.35 5.67
N ALA A 790 5.27 12.43 6.61
CA ALA A 790 6.56 11.75 6.55
C ALA A 790 6.43 10.21 6.49
N THR A 791 5.52 9.63 7.28
CA THR A 791 5.22 8.20 7.22
C THR A 791 4.53 7.83 5.90
N CYS A 792 3.67 8.70 5.37
CA CYS A 792 3.07 8.51 4.04
C CYS A 792 4.13 8.54 2.92
N PHE A 793 5.08 9.48 2.94
CA PHE A 793 6.16 9.53 1.94
C PHE A 793 7.09 8.31 2.01
N ALA A 794 7.40 7.81 3.20
CA ALA A 794 8.18 6.57 3.34
C ALA A 794 7.42 5.35 2.78
N CYS A 795 6.10 5.28 3.00
CA CYS A 795 5.26 4.27 2.39
C CYS A 795 5.26 4.38 0.86
N ILE A 796 5.03 5.58 0.32
CA ILE A 796 4.99 5.84 -1.13
C ILE A 796 6.34 5.49 -1.77
N ALA A 797 7.46 5.89 -1.18
CA ALA A 797 8.80 5.58 -1.68
C ALA A 797 9.01 4.06 -1.81
N MET A 798 8.59 3.28 -0.82
CA MET A 798 8.64 1.83 -0.87
C MET A 798 7.70 1.25 -1.94
N MET A 799 6.50 1.80 -2.11
CA MET A 799 5.55 1.35 -3.12
C MET A 799 5.98 1.72 -4.56
N GLU A 800 6.65 2.86 -4.74
CA GLU A 800 7.14 3.31 -6.04
C GLU A 800 8.37 2.52 -6.52
N THR A 801 9.17 1.99 -5.60
CA THR A 801 10.45 1.34 -5.93
C THR A 801 10.49 -0.16 -5.64
N GLY A 802 9.60 -0.64 -4.76
CA GLY A 802 9.59 -2.00 -4.26
C GLY A 802 10.76 -2.34 -3.33
N SER A 803 11.62 -1.38 -2.97
CA SER A 803 12.87 -1.65 -2.24
C SER A 803 13.25 -0.62 -1.20
N TYR A 804 12.87 0.66 -1.35
CA TYR A 804 13.34 1.72 -0.46
C TYR A 804 12.62 1.72 0.89
N ASN A 805 13.30 1.19 1.92
CA ASN A 805 12.83 1.17 3.31
C ASN A 805 13.40 2.35 4.12
N LEU A 806 12.92 3.55 3.80
CA LEU A 806 13.37 4.80 4.42
C LEU A 806 12.79 5.00 5.82
N ASP A 807 13.53 5.69 6.69
CA ASP A 807 13.05 6.05 8.03
C ASP A 807 12.13 7.29 7.95
N PRO A 808 10.86 7.21 8.39
CA PRO A 808 9.97 8.38 8.44
C PRO A 808 10.53 9.56 9.23
N HIS A 809 11.45 9.34 10.18
CA HIS A 809 12.07 10.44 10.92
C HIS A 809 12.98 11.33 10.06
N GLU A 810 13.63 10.75 9.04
CA GLU A 810 14.47 11.50 8.09
C GLU A 810 13.63 12.34 7.11
N LEU A 811 12.36 11.95 6.91
CA LEU A 811 11.45 12.61 5.95
C LEU A 811 10.56 13.69 6.59
N ARG A 812 10.84 14.13 7.83
CA ARG A 812 10.00 15.10 8.56
C ARG A 812 9.87 16.46 7.86
N ASN A 813 10.93 16.88 7.18
CA ASN A 813 10.99 18.16 6.47
C ASN A 813 10.64 18.01 4.99
N VAL A 814 10.14 16.85 4.57
CA VAL A 814 9.71 16.63 3.19
C VAL A 814 8.26 17.07 3.03
N PHE A 815 8.02 17.98 2.09
CA PHE A 815 6.67 18.42 1.73
C PHE A 815 6.19 17.89 0.38
N GLY A 816 7.10 17.32 -0.41
CA GLY A 816 6.76 16.70 -1.68
C GLY A 816 7.75 15.61 -2.07
N LEU A 817 7.29 14.69 -2.91
CA LEU A 817 8.05 13.58 -3.45
C LEU A 817 7.78 13.47 -4.94
N CYS A 818 8.83 13.53 -5.76
CA CYS A 818 8.74 13.26 -7.19
C CYS A 818 9.33 11.88 -7.50
N ALA A 819 8.55 11.03 -8.16
CA ALA A 819 8.98 9.71 -8.62
C ALA A 819 8.49 9.45 -10.05
N SER A 820 9.41 9.45 -11.01
CA SER A 820 9.16 9.22 -12.44
C SER A 820 8.12 10.18 -13.08
N ASP A 821 6.85 9.79 -13.15
CA ASP A 821 5.73 10.55 -13.73
C ASP A 821 4.72 11.05 -12.67
N SER A 822 5.04 10.85 -11.39
CA SER A 822 4.14 11.11 -10.27
C SER A 822 4.72 12.13 -9.30
N LEU A 823 3.95 13.18 -9.02
CA LEU A 823 4.19 14.15 -7.95
C LEU A 823 3.27 13.84 -6.78
N TYR A 824 3.86 13.56 -5.62
CA TYR A 824 3.17 13.38 -4.35
C TYR A 824 3.40 14.62 -3.50
N ILE A 825 2.35 15.36 -3.17
CA ILE A 825 2.44 16.66 -2.52
C ILE A 825 1.68 16.62 -1.19
N ALA A 826 2.26 17.18 -0.14
CA ALA A 826 1.57 17.37 1.13
C ALA A 826 0.32 18.23 0.91
N SER A 827 -0.84 17.72 1.29
CA SER A 827 -2.13 18.32 0.95
C SER A 827 -2.36 19.70 1.54
N CYS A 828 -1.63 20.07 2.60
CA CYS A 828 -1.63 21.42 3.17
C CYS A 828 -1.11 22.49 2.19
N LEU A 829 -0.38 22.11 1.14
CA LEU A 829 0.15 23.01 0.11
C LEU A 829 -0.86 23.36 -0.99
N LEU A 830 -1.97 22.63 -1.06
CA LEU A 830 -2.89 22.63 -2.20
C LEU A 830 -4.28 23.12 -1.83
N ARG A 831 -4.42 23.77 -0.68
CA ARG A 831 -5.70 24.20 -0.14
C ARG A 831 -5.53 25.36 0.81
N ASP A 832 -6.67 25.95 1.14
CA ASP A 832 -6.77 26.96 2.16
C ASP A 832 -6.30 26.43 3.53
N PRO A 833 -5.48 27.17 4.30
CA PRO A 833 -4.99 26.69 5.58
C PRO A 833 -6.07 26.60 6.67
N ALA A 834 -7.29 27.11 6.43
CA ALA A 834 -8.48 26.81 7.24
C ALA A 834 -8.86 25.31 7.16
N ASP A 835 -8.65 24.69 6.00
CA ASP A 835 -9.02 23.29 5.70
C ASP A 835 -7.82 22.33 5.79
N ARG A 836 -6.71 22.77 6.42
CA ARG A 836 -5.44 22.01 6.49
C ARG A 836 -5.54 20.63 7.15
N LEU A 837 -6.53 20.42 8.02
CA LEU A 837 -6.76 19.15 8.72
C LEU A 837 -7.79 18.25 8.03
N LYS A 838 -8.42 18.71 6.94
CA LYS A 838 -9.45 17.97 6.23
C LYS A 838 -8.82 17.14 5.11
N GLY A 839 -9.37 15.97 4.81
CA GLY A 839 -8.94 15.16 3.66
C GLY A 839 -7.59 14.44 3.82
N PRO A 840 -7.08 13.80 2.77
CA PRO A 840 -5.87 12.99 2.85
C PRO A 840 -4.62 13.86 3.10
N PRO A 841 -3.57 13.33 3.76
CA PRO A 841 -2.35 14.06 4.06
C PRO A 841 -1.49 14.30 2.82
N VAL A 842 -1.59 13.45 1.80
CA VAL A 842 -0.81 13.52 0.55
C VAL A 842 -1.76 13.35 -0.63
N GLN A 843 -1.58 14.19 -1.65
CA GLN A 843 -2.26 14.09 -2.94
C GLN A 843 -1.26 13.74 -4.05
N ARG A 844 -1.72 13.01 -5.07
CA ARG A 844 -0.90 12.63 -6.23
C ARG A 844 -1.38 13.37 -7.48
N PHE A 845 -0.43 13.85 -8.28
CA PHE A 845 -0.67 14.41 -9.60
C PHE A 845 0.26 13.77 -10.63
N THR A 846 -0.20 13.67 -11.87
CA THR A 846 0.67 13.32 -12.99
C THR A 846 1.58 14.50 -13.31
N GLY A 847 2.89 14.29 -13.19
CA GLY A 847 3.91 15.32 -13.36
C GLY A 847 5.23 14.88 -12.74
N ASN A 848 6.29 15.63 -13.05
CA ASN A 848 7.61 15.46 -12.50
C ASN A 848 8.38 16.79 -12.54
N ILE A 849 9.56 16.83 -11.93
CA ILE A 849 10.39 18.03 -11.84
C ILE A 849 11.49 18.12 -12.91
N GLY A 850 11.46 17.25 -13.94
CA GLY A 850 12.47 17.21 -15.00
C GLY A 850 13.85 16.70 -14.56
N ARG A 851 13.98 16.10 -13.38
CA ARG A 851 15.21 15.49 -12.87
C ARG A 851 15.03 14.00 -12.64
N ALA A 852 16.07 13.24 -12.94
CA ALA A 852 16.11 11.80 -12.74
C ALA A 852 16.25 11.41 -11.26
N GLY A 853 15.96 10.15 -10.97
CA GLY A 853 15.89 9.62 -9.60
C GLY A 853 14.60 10.00 -8.86
N MET A 854 14.60 9.75 -7.56
CA MET A 854 13.49 10.05 -6.67
C MET A 854 13.84 11.26 -5.79
N ALA A 855 13.16 12.38 -6.02
CA ALA A 855 13.47 13.64 -5.36
C ALA A 855 12.52 13.90 -4.18
N PHE A 856 13.09 14.07 -2.99
CA PHE A 856 12.39 14.52 -1.78
C PHE A 856 12.54 16.03 -1.65
N MET A 857 11.46 16.76 -1.91
CA MET A 857 11.44 18.22 -1.84
C MET A 857 11.40 18.69 -0.39
N VAL A 858 12.41 19.47 -0.01
CA VAL A 858 12.58 20.06 1.33
C VAL A 858 12.66 21.58 1.23
N PRO A 859 12.15 22.33 2.22
CA PRO A 859 12.23 23.79 2.21
C PRO A 859 13.66 24.25 2.47
N PRO A 860 14.03 25.49 2.10
CA PRO A 860 15.29 26.08 2.50
C PRO A 860 15.37 26.21 4.02
N ASN A 861 16.58 26.10 4.58
CA ASN A 861 16.77 26.21 6.03
C ASN A 861 16.39 27.61 6.57
N GLU A 862 16.67 28.65 5.78
CA GLU A 862 16.35 30.04 6.10
C GLU A 862 15.60 30.65 4.91
N PRO A 863 14.25 30.59 4.88
CA PRO A 863 13.47 31.19 3.80
C PRO A 863 13.67 32.71 3.78
N GLU A 864 13.97 33.25 2.61
CA GLU A 864 14.21 34.68 2.45
C GLU A 864 12.88 35.45 2.41
N ILE A 865 12.79 36.54 3.16
CA ILE A 865 11.64 37.45 3.12
C ILE A 865 12.16 38.80 2.64
N ARG A 866 11.48 39.39 1.65
CA ARG A 866 11.84 40.72 1.13
C ARG A 866 11.93 41.72 2.27
N ARG A 867 13.08 42.39 2.34
CA ARG A 867 13.31 43.46 3.33
C ARG A 867 12.63 44.74 2.85
N TYR A 868 11.76 45.27 3.67
CA TYR A 868 11.09 46.55 3.42
C TYR A 868 11.84 47.74 4.02
N ASP A 869 12.88 47.49 4.81
CA ASP A 869 13.76 48.50 5.43
C ASP A 869 14.55 49.35 4.41
N LEU A 870 14.45 49.03 3.12
CA LEU A 870 15.20 49.63 2.00
C LEU A 870 14.28 50.24 0.92
N ILE A 871 12.96 50.25 1.12
CA ILE A 871 12.00 50.74 0.13
C ILE A 871 11.62 52.19 0.47
N ASP A 872 11.92 53.13 -0.43
CA ASP A 872 11.61 54.57 -0.35
C ASP A 872 10.10 54.90 -0.53
N GLU A 873 9.20 53.99 -0.14
CA GLU A 873 7.73 54.10 -0.36
C GLU A 873 6.96 54.23 0.95
N TRP A 874 7.34 55.21 1.77
CA TRP A 874 6.73 55.52 3.07
C TRP A 874 5.22 55.85 3.03
N TYR A 875 4.64 56.04 1.85
CA TYR A 875 3.22 56.36 1.62
C TYR A 875 2.30 55.13 1.50
N GLN A 876 2.82 53.91 1.64
CA GLN A 876 2.03 52.67 1.53
C GLN A 876 1.60 52.04 2.89
N TYR A 877 1.77 52.76 4.01
CA TYR A 877 1.57 52.24 5.38
C TYR A 877 0.42 52.93 6.13
N ASP A 878 -0.80 52.87 5.61
CA ASP A 878 -1.92 53.60 6.23
C ASP A 878 -2.47 52.88 7.48
N HIS A 879 -2.32 51.54 7.59
CA HIS A 879 -2.82 50.71 8.71
C HIS A 879 -4.24 51.14 9.13
N ASN A 880 -5.11 51.30 8.13
CA ASN A 880 -6.45 51.86 8.29
C ASN A 880 -7.29 51.02 9.26
N ALA A 881 -8.20 51.65 9.99
CA ALA A 881 -9.13 50.92 10.85
C ALA A 881 -10.03 49.99 10.01
N PHE A 882 -10.18 48.74 10.43
CA PHE A 882 -11.01 47.78 9.73
C PHE A 882 -12.49 48.20 9.76
N THR A 883 -13.07 48.36 8.58
CA THR A 883 -14.45 48.87 8.39
C THR A 883 -15.52 47.78 8.56
N GLY A 884 -15.13 46.51 8.71
CA GLY A 884 -16.05 45.38 8.80
C GLY A 884 -16.27 44.63 7.48
N ILE A 885 -15.74 45.11 6.36
CA ILE A 885 -15.91 44.52 5.04
C ILE A 885 -14.70 43.64 4.69
N MET A 886 -14.96 42.37 4.42
CA MET A 886 -13.97 41.44 3.87
C MET A 886 -14.02 41.51 2.34
N GLU A 887 -12.85 41.59 1.72
CA GLU A 887 -12.65 41.65 0.26
C GLU A 887 -11.34 40.92 -0.06
N ASP A 888 -11.05 40.67 -1.34
CA ASP A 888 -9.72 40.20 -1.78
C ASP A 888 -8.83 41.38 -2.18
N CYS A 889 -8.01 41.87 -1.24
CA CYS A 889 -7.01 42.90 -1.53
C CYS A 889 -5.72 42.31 -2.15
N PHE A 890 -5.64 40.99 -2.30
CA PHE A 890 -4.45 40.23 -2.69
C PHE A 890 -4.63 39.47 -4.02
N GLU A 891 -5.59 39.86 -4.87
CA GLU A 891 -5.96 39.19 -6.14
C GLU A 891 -4.75 38.89 -7.05
N GLY A 892 -3.70 39.71 -7.01
CA GLY A 892 -2.48 39.52 -7.80
C GLY A 892 -1.49 38.49 -7.25
N THR A 893 -1.82 37.78 -6.17
CA THR A 893 -0.93 36.83 -5.48
C THR A 893 -0.86 35.51 -6.22
N SER A 894 0.36 35.00 -6.43
CA SER A 894 0.62 33.70 -7.04
C SER A 894 1.80 32.99 -6.37
N LEU A 895 1.74 31.66 -6.32
CA LEU A 895 2.81 30.81 -5.81
C LEU A 895 3.62 30.22 -6.97
N HIS A 896 4.94 30.23 -6.85
CA HIS A 896 5.87 29.72 -7.87
C HIS A 896 6.83 28.70 -7.29
N LEU A 897 7.11 27.65 -8.05
CA LEU A 897 8.03 26.57 -7.67
C LEU A 897 9.36 26.71 -8.41
N SER A 898 10.43 26.80 -7.63
CA SER A 898 11.82 26.75 -8.12
C SER A 898 12.66 25.75 -7.33
N PHE A 899 13.74 25.28 -7.94
CA PHE A 899 14.65 24.31 -7.34
C PHE A 899 16.02 24.94 -7.26
N SER A 900 16.70 24.81 -6.13
CA SER A 900 18.10 25.21 -6.05
C SER A 900 19.01 24.09 -6.61
N GLU A 901 20.33 24.35 -6.62
CA GLU A 901 21.33 23.33 -6.93
C GLU A 901 21.67 22.46 -5.70
N ALA A 902 21.21 22.86 -4.51
CA ALA A 902 21.48 22.13 -3.28
C ALA A 902 20.70 20.81 -3.26
N SER A 903 21.44 19.70 -3.29
CA SER A 903 20.90 18.36 -3.18
C SER A 903 21.77 17.48 -2.30
N GLN A 904 21.14 16.52 -1.62
CA GLN A 904 21.82 15.58 -0.74
C GLN A 904 21.33 14.16 -1.02
N ALA A 905 22.26 13.26 -1.36
CA ALA A 905 21.93 11.86 -1.62
C ALA A 905 21.34 11.18 -0.38
N VAL A 906 20.28 10.40 -0.58
CA VAL A 906 19.66 9.57 0.45
C VAL A 906 20.33 8.20 0.44
N ASN A 907 20.66 7.67 1.62
CA ASN A 907 21.21 6.33 1.72
C ASN A 907 20.12 5.27 1.52
N VAL A 908 20.07 4.70 0.32
CA VAL A 908 19.16 3.60 -0.05
C VAL A 908 19.73 2.20 0.22
N ASN A 909 20.78 2.10 1.05
CA ASN A 909 21.53 0.87 1.36
C ASN A 909 22.15 0.17 0.14
N PHE A 910 22.41 0.91 -0.93
CA PHE A 910 23.12 0.45 -2.11
C PHE A 910 24.52 1.08 -2.18
N SER A 911 25.54 0.31 -2.54
CA SER A 911 26.92 0.79 -2.68
C SER A 911 27.51 0.47 -4.04
N GLY A 912 28.27 1.42 -4.61
CA GLY A 912 29.05 1.23 -5.84
C GLY A 912 28.40 1.66 -7.16
N GLY A 913 27.14 2.13 -7.14
CA GLY A 913 26.49 2.80 -8.28
C GLY A 913 27.10 4.17 -8.58
N ARG A 914 27.02 4.60 -9.85
CA ARG A 914 27.46 5.95 -10.26
C ARG A 914 26.36 7.00 -10.15
N ASP A 915 25.11 6.60 -10.27
CA ASP A 915 23.95 7.51 -10.28
C ASP A 915 23.33 7.60 -8.89
N VAL A 916 22.85 8.80 -8.55
CA VAL A 916 22.11 9.04 -7.29
C VAL A 916 20.64 8.69 -7.54
N GLU A 917 20.18 7.58 -6.97
CA GLU A 917 18.83 7.09 -7.23
C GLU A 917 17.76 7.82 -6.38
N ALA A 918 18.13 8.34 -5.20
CA ALA A 918 17.25 9.12 -4.35
C ALA A 918 18.02 10.24 -3.64
N TYR A 919 17.41 11.42 -3.50
CA TYR A 919 18.04 12.59 -2.89
C TYR A 919 17.01 13.56 -2.31
N PHE A 920 17.44 14.32 -1.30
CA PHE A 920 16.77 15.54 -0.88
C PHE A 920 17.11 16.67 -1.86
N LEU A 921 16.10 17.44 -2.24
CA LEU A 921 16.21 18.59 -3.12
C LEU A 921 15.64 19.82 -2.43
N GLU A 922 16.49 20.81 -2.20
CA GLU A 922 16.01 22.09 -1.70
C GLU A 922 15.13 22.76 -2.76
N THR A 923 13.90 23.04 -2.33
CA THR A 923 12.81 23.47 -3.19
C THR A 923 12.18 24.72 -2.60
N LEU A 924 12.17 25.77 -3.41
CA LEU A 924 11.72 27.11 -3.07
C LEU A 924 10.26 27.27 -3.52
N ILE A 925 9.41 27.70 -2.60
CA ILE A 925 8.03 28.09 -2.88
C ILE A 925 7.93 29.59 -2.64
N SER A 926 8.00 30.34 -3.73
CA SER A 926 8.06 31.79 -3.73
C SER A 926 6.67 32.39 -3.90
N VAL A 927 6.39 33.46 -3.15
CA VAL A 927 5.20 34.30 -3.33
C VAL A 927 5.53 35.47 -4.23
N TYR A 928 4.71 35.66 -5.25
CA TYR A 928 4.73 36.85 -6.09
C TYR A 928 3.40 37.58 -5.99
N ASN A 929 3.46 38.91 -5.92
CA ASN A 929 2.29 39.77 -6.08
C ASN A 929 2.48 40.63 -7.33
N ARG A 930 1.58 40.52 -8.32
CA ARG A 930 1.65 41.30 -9.57
C ARG A 930 3.04 41.28 -10.25
N LYS A 931 3.68 40.11 -10.27
CA LYS A 931 5.04 39.83 -10.80
C LYS A 931 6.22 40.32 -9.94
N GLU A 932 5.97 40.93 -8.78
CA GLU A 932 7.02 41.24 -7.83
C GLU A 932 7.21 40.11 -6.83
N TRP A 933 8.47 39.70 -6.61
CA TRP A 933 8.82 38.73 -5.58
C TRP A 933 8.63 39.34 -4.19
N ILE A 934 8.08 38.55 -3.26
CA ILE A 934 7.77 38.96 -1.89
C ILE A 934 8.56 38.14 -0.87
N ALA A 935 8.52 36.82 -0.95
CA ALA A 935 9.18 35.95 0.02
C ALA A 935 9.18 34.48 -0.42
N GLU A 936 10.08 33.71 0.17
CA GLU A 936 10.04 32.25 0.23
C GLU A 936 9.21 31.79 1.43
N LEU A 937 8.46 30.71 1.27
CA LEU A 937 7.58 30.17 2.31
C LEU A 937 8.16 28.93 3.00
N ASP A 938 8.23 28.94 4.34
CA ASP A 938 8.32 27.70 5.14
C ASP A 938 6.92 27.16 5.43
N ILE A 939 6.50 26.21 4.60
CA ILE A 939 5.14 25.69 4.62
C ILE A 939 4.98 24.50 5.57
N LEU A 940 6.05 23.79 5.91
CA LEU A 940 5.96 22.72 6.92
C LEU A 940 5.93 23.29 8.34
N GLY A 941 6.62 24.41 8.55
CA GLY A 941 6.49 25.23 9.76
C GLY A 941 5.02 25.53 10.06
N LEU A 942 4.21 25.87 9.05
CA LEU A 942 2.77 26.18 9.22
C LEU A 942 1.99 25.11 9.99
N VAL A 943 2.14 23.85 9.59
CA VAL A 943 1.29 22.76 10.09
C VAL A 943 1.60 22.42 11.55
N THR A 944 2.84 22.66 11.99
CA THR A 944 3.32 22.27 13.32
C THR A 944 3.46 23.44 14.29
N ASN A 945 3.27 24.67 13.82
CA ASN A 945 3.47 25.87 14.63
C ASN A 945 2.34 26.08 15.64
N LYS A 946 2.70 26.19 16.92
CA LYS A 946 1.77 26.42 18.04
C LYS A 946 1.06 27.77 17.99
N ASN A 947 1.64 28.75 17.28
CA ASN A 947 1.07 30.08 17.14
C ASN A 947 -0.09 30.14 16.14
N LEU A 948 -0.36 29.05 15.41
CA LEU A 948 -1.43 28.95 14.43
C LEU A 948 -2.67 28.28 15.05
N LYS A 949 -3.77 29.03 15.19
CA LYS A 949 -5.07 28.49 15.63
C LYS A 949 -6.06 28.46 14.46
N SER A 950 -6.69 27.30 14.24
CA SER A 950 -7.85 27.17 13.32
C SER A 950 -9.13 26.90 14.11
N SER A 951 -10.28 27.20 13.51
CA SER A 951 -11.61 26.95 14.08
C SER A 951 -11.85 25.46 14.40
N ASP A 952 -11.17 24.55 13.70
CA ASP A 952 -11.28 23.09 13.90
C ASP A 952 -10.52 22.58 15.15
N ASP A 953 -9.54 23.34 15.65
CA ASP A 953 -8.70 22.97 16.81
C ASP A 953 -9.39 23.23 18.17
N LEU A 954 -10.62 23.76 18.17
CA LEU A 954 -11.31 24.22 19.37
C LEU A 954 -12.50 23.31 19.76
N PRO A 955 -12.75 23.07 21.07
CA PRO A 955 -13.76 22.14 21.56
C PRO A 955 -15.24 22.51 21.31
N ARG A 956 -15.54 23.49 20.44
CA ARG A 956 -16.90 23.91 20.09
C ARG A 956 -17.03 24.18 18.60
N GLY A 957 -17.03 23.12 17.79
CA GLY A 957 -17.44 23.17 16.38
C GLY A 957 -18.94 23.45 16.23
N LYS A 958 -19.39 24.65 16.58
CA LYS A 958 -20.71 25.16 16.23
C LYS A 958 -20.56 26.48 15.51
N THR A 959 -21.28 26.61 14.40
CA THR A 959 -21.57 27.89 13.75
C THR A 959 -21.98 28.92 14.79
N CYS A 960 -21.47 30.14 14.66
CA CYS A 960 -21.84 31.25 15.54
C CYS A 960 -23.37 31.44 15.49
N ASN A 961 -24.06 31.26 16.62
CA ASN A 961 -25.48 31.58 16.79
C ASN A 961 -25.70 33.04 17.22
N CYS A 962 -24.70 33.89 16.99
CA CYS A 962 -24.71 35.30 17.34
C CYS A 962 -25.75 35.99 16.44
N LYS A 963 -26.89 36.40 17.02
CA LYS A 963 -28.00 37.00 16.28
C LYS A 963 -27.74 38.44 15.82
N ASP A 964 -26.59 39.01 16.17
CA ASP A 964 -26.22 40.37 15.84
C ASP A 964 -24.77 40.41 15.33
N ASN A 965 -24.60 40.92 14.11
CA ASN A 965 -23.30 41.28 13.52
C ASN A 965 -22.70 42.56 14.16
N SER A 966 -23.34 43.12 15.19
CA SER A 966 -22.88 44.35 15.84
C SER A 966 -21.94 44.03 17.00
N ALA A 967 -20.73 44.59 16.88
CA ALA A 967 -19.68 44.61 17.87
C ALA A 967 -20.20 44.81 19.30
N ARG A 968 -20.05 43.81 20.16
CA ARG A 968 -20.17 43.98 21.62
C ARG A 968 -18.95 43.37 22.30
N GLY A 969 -17.97 44.22 22.61
CA GLY A 969 -16.96 43.99 23.66
C GLY A 969 -15.56 44.62 23.47
N GLY A 970 -15.41 45.93 23.72
CA GLY A 970 -14.13 46.59 24.05
C GLY A 970 -13.29 47.22 22.90
N PRO A 971 -12.45 48.26 23.16
CA PRO A 971 -11.87 49.16 22.16
C PRO A 971 -10.57 48.61 21.57
N THR A 972 -10.59 47.40 21.01
CA THR A 972 -9.45 46.92 20.23
C THR A 972 -9.68 47.37 18.79
N VAL A 973 -9.09 48.50 18.40
CA VAL A 973 -9.03 48.91 17.00
C VAL A 973 -8.23 47.85 16.26
N ILE A 974 -8.89 47.09 15.40
CA ILE A 974 -8.25 46.13 14.50
C ILE A 974 -7.94 46.90 13.22
N ILE A 975 -6.70 46.84 12.76
CA ILE A 975 -6.29 47.48 11.50
C ILE A 975 -6.55 46.51 10.34
N ALA A 976 -6.93 47.03 9.17
CA ALA A 976 -6.93 46.29 7.93
C ALA A 976 -5.50 46.21 7.38
N ILE A 977 -5.14 45.03 6.86
CA ILE A 977 -3.89 44.79 6.13
C ILE A 977 -4.28 44.39 4.71
N ASP A 978 -4.00 45.29 3.77
CA ASP A 978 -4.50 45.19 2.40
C ASP A 978 -3.40 44.93 1.37
N ASN A 979 -2.14 44.99 1.79
CA ASN A 979 -1.00 44.73 0.93
C ASN A 979 0.16 44.06 1.70
N PHE A 980 1.12 43.51 0.95
CA PHE A 980 2.27 42.83 1.55
C PHE A 980 3.22 43.77 2.29
N ALA A 981 3.27 45.06 1.94
CA ALA A 981 4.10 46.04 2.62
C ALA A 981 3.61 46.28 4.06
N GLU A 982 2.30 46.46 4.24
CA GLU A 982 1.64 46.60 5.55
C GLU A 982 1.78 45.35 6.42
N MET A 983 1.82 44.17 5.81
CA MET A 983 2.02 42.90 6.52
C MET A 983 3.48 42.70 6.97
N LEU A 984 4.43 43.12 6.13
CA LEU A 984 5.85 42.94 6.39
C LEU A 984 6.41 44.01 7.33
N VAL A 985 5.88 45.22 7.34
CA VAL A 985 6.21 46.19 8.39
C VAL A 985 5.50 45.77 9.68
N PRO A 986 6.20 45.62 10.82
CA PRO A 986 5.60 45.10 12.04
C PRO A 986 4.45 46.00 12.52
N PRO A 987 3.20 45.50 12.56
CA PRO A 987 2.10 46.28 13.07
C PRO A 987 2.14 46.25 14.59
N ASN A 988 1.92 47.40 15.22
CA ASN A 988 1.89 47.53 16.68
C ASN A 988 0.52 47.15 17.28
N GLN A 989 -0.45 46.78 16.44
CA GLN A 989 -1.84 46.50 16.80
C GLN A 989 -2.32 45.21 16.12
N PRO A 990 -3.38 44.56 16.65
CA PRO A 990 -4.00 43.43 15.97
C PRO A 990 -4.47 43.80 14.56
N GLY A 991 -4.12 42.97 13.58
CA GLY A 991 -4.46 43.17 12.17
C GLY A 991 -5.42 42.11 11.62
N ILE A 992 -6.22 42.50 10.63
CA ILE A 992 -7.00 41.58 9.80
C ILE A 992 -6.56 41.69 8.34
N ILE A 993 -6.13 40.56 7.78
CA ILE A 993 -5.69 40.43 6.39
C ILE A 993 -6.90 40.16 5.53
N ARG A 994 -7.17 41.04 4.56
CA ARG A 994 -8.34 40.94 3.68
C ARG A 994 -8.00 40.18 2.39
N ALA A 995 -8.06 38.85 2.47
CA ALA A 995 -7.79 37.94 1.35
C ALA A 995 -8.97 36.98 1.09
N GLU A 996 -10.19 37.52 1.05
CA GLU A 996 -11.41 36.69 0.94
C GLU A 996 -11.46 35.88 -0.36
N GLY A 997 -11.69 34.57 -0.26
CA GLY A 997 -11.78 33.68 -1.42
C GLY A 997 -10.43 33.33 -2.07
N ASN A 998 -9.33 33.94 -1.65
CA ASN A 998 -8.00 33.73 -2.23
C ASN A 998 -7.13 32.84 -1.33
N TRP A 999 -7.26 31.52 -1.51
CA TRP A 999 -6.56 30.55 -0.67
C TRP A 999 -5.02 30.66 -0.76
N GLN A 1000 -4.48 31.04 -1.92
CA GLN A 1000 -3.03 31.22 -2.12
C GLN A 1000 -2.51 32.41 -1.32
N ALA A 1001 -3.24 33.54 -1.35
CA ALA A 1001 -2.92 34.72 -0.55
C ALA A 1001 -3.03 34.42 0.95
N ARG A 1002 -4.08 33.70 1.37
CA ARG A 1002 -4.24 33.28 2.78
C ARG A 1002 -3.12 32.35 3.24
N LEU A 1003 -2.67 31.43 2.39
CA LEU A 1003 -1.52 30.55 2.66
C LEU A 1003 -0.22 31.34 2.79
N ALA A 1004 0.07 32.22 1.84
CA ALA A 1004 1.23 33.10 1.86
C ALA A 1004 1.25 33.99 3.11
N ALA A 1005 0.13 34.65 3.42
CA ALA A 1005 -0.02 35.50 4.58
C ALA A 1005 0.17 34.74 5.90
N THR A 1006 -0.39 33.52 6.00
CA THR A 1006 -0.22 32.65 7.17
C THR A 1006 1.26 32.31 7.37
N ALA A 1007 1.96 31.93 6.29
CA ALA A 1007 3.38 31.56 6.34
C ALA A 1007 4.26 32.72 6.78
N LEU A 1008 4.04 33.89 6.18
CA LEU A 1008 4.80 35.09 6.50
C LEU A 1008 4.57 35.56 7.94
N CYS A 1009 3.32 35.60 8.39
CA CYS A 1009 3.02 36.01 9.76
C CYS A 1009 3.66 35.09 10.80
N LEU A 1010 3.64 33.77 10.58
CA LEU A 1010 4.27 32.81 11.48
C LEU A 1010 5.80 32.92 11.45
N ALA A 1011 6.40 33.16 10.28
CA ALA A 1011 7.85 33.38 10.15
C ALA A 1011 8.31 34.63 10.91
N LYS A 1012 7.47 35.66 11.01
CA LYS A 1012 7.72 36.86 11.84
C LYS A 1012 7.42 36.66 13.33
N GLY A 1013 6.92 35.49 13.71
CA GLY A 1013 6.59 35.14 15.10
C GLY A 1013 5.21 35.58 15.57
N TYR A 1014 4.34 36.06 14.68
CA TYR A 1014 2.99 36.51 15.05
C TYR A 1014 2.07 35.34 15.43
N ARG A 1015 1.03 35.66 16.22
CA ARG A 1015 -0.06 34.74 16.54
C ARG A 1015 -1.10 34.83 15.44
N VAL A 1016 -1.40 33.72 14.78
CA VAL A 1016 -2.27 33.69 13.60
C VAL A 1016 -3.56 32.93 13.91
N VAL A 1017 -4.69 33.54 13.60
CA VAL A 1017 -6.02 32.93 13.66
C VAL A 1017 -6.64 32.95 12.27
N ILE A 1018 -6.97 31.76 11.76
CA ILE A 1018 -7.61 31.65 10.46
C ILE A 1018 -9.13 31.75 10.63
N LYS A 1019 -9.74 32.72 9.96
CA LYS A 1019 -11.18 32.92 9.94
C LYS A 1019 -11.85 31.84 9.09
N ALA A 1020 -12.65 30.99 9.73
CA ALA A 1020 -13.49 30.03 9.04
C ALA A 1020 -14.71 30.70 8.39
N PRO A 1021 -15.31 30.08 7.36
CA PRO A 1021 -16.58 30.53 6.79
C PRO A 1021 -17.66 30.59 7.89
N ASN A 1022 -18.47 31.65 7.91
CA ASN A 1022 -19.58 31.86 8.86
C ASN A 1022 -19.20 32.08 10.35
N THR A 1023 -17.96 32.45 10.65
CA THR A 1023 -17.54 32.87 12.01
C THR A 1023 -17.50 34.39 12.11
N CYS A 1024 -18.14 34.97 13.14
CA CYS A 1024 -18.12 36.42 13.38
C CYS A 1024 -16.79 36.88 14.03
N LEU A 1025 -16.48 38.17 13.86
CA LEU A 1025 -15.25 38.76 14.39
C LEU A 1025 -15.15 38.68 15.91
N ALA A 1026 -16.26 38.87 16.63
CA ALA A 1026 -16.28 38.78 18.10
C ALA A 1026 -15.86 37.38 18.59
N CYS A 1027 -16.39 36.31 17.97
CA CYS A 1027 -15.98 34.96 18.29
C CYS A 1027 -14.50 34.71 17.96
N LEU A 1028 -13.96 35.30 16.89
CA LEU A 1028 -12.53 35.17 16.53
C LEU A 1028 -11.62 35.85 17.54
N VAL A 1029 -11.99 37.05 18.00
CA VAL A 1029 -11.24 37.78 19.03
C VAL A 1029 -11.28 37.04 20.36
N ASP A 1030 -12.45 36.49 20.76
CA ASP A 1030 -12.57 35.64 21.95
C ASP A 1030 -11.70 34.36 21.83
N MET A 1031 -11.67 33.73 20.64
CA MET A 1031 -10.82 32.58 20.35
C MET A 1031 -9.32 32.90 20.45
N ALA A 1032 -8.92 34.11 20.02
CA ALA A 1032 -7.56 34.59 20.16
C ALA A 1032 -7.17 34.90 21.62
N MET A 1033 -8.13 35.36 22.42
CA MET A 1033 -7.94 35.78 23.82
C MET A 1033 -8.02 34.62 24.84
N ALA A 1034 -8.52 33.44 24.45
CA ALA A 1034 -8.53 32.25 25.29
C ALA A 1034 -7.09 31.78 25.63
N ARG A 1035 -6.65 32.07 26.87
CA ARG A 1035 -5.30 31.80 27.42
C ARG A 1035 -4.94 30.31 27.43
N ASP A 1036 -3.73 29.97 27.00
CA ASP A 1036 -2.99 28.83 27.57
C ASP A 1036 -2.41 29.29 28.91
N LEU A 1037 -2.88 28.69 30.02
CA LEU A 1037 -2.39 28.97 31.36
C LEU A 1037 -0.98 28.37 31.55
N SER A 1038 0.06 29.14 31.25
CA SER A 1038 1.37 28.99 31.89
C SER A 1038 1.92 30.38 32.25
N PRO A 1039 1.93 30.77 33.54
CA PRO A 1039 2.31 32.10 33.96
C PRO A 1039 3.81 32.17 34.22
N SER A 1040 4.61 32.41 33.17
CA SER A 1040 5.99 32.87 33.33
C SER A 1040 6.57 33.20 31.95
N HIS A 1041 6.36 34.41 31.45
CA HIS A 1041 7.33 35.20 30.69
C HIS A 1041 6.73 36.60 30.47
N ALA A 1042 7.50 37.64 30.72
CA ALA A 1042 7.11 39.02 30.53
C ALA A 1042 6.79 39.29 29.04
N LEU A 1043 5.77 40.12 28.77
CA LEU A 1043 5.42 40.60 27.44
C LEU A 1043 6.63 41.37 26.85
N GLU A 1044 7.40 40.72 25.99
CA GLU A 1044 8.14 41.41 24.93
C GLU A 1044 7.17 41.73 23.78
N ASN A 1045 7.48 42.74 22.96
CA ASN A 1045 6.73 43.27 21.79
C ASN A 1045 6.37 42.25 20.66
N LYS A 1046 6.29 40.95 20.94
CA LYS A 1046 6.17 39.86 19.94
C LYS A 1046 4.78 39.18 19.90
N ASP A 1047 3.81 39.65 20.69
CA ASP A 1047 2.46 39.07 20.78
C ASP A 1047 1.41 39.73 19.83
N VAL A 1048 1.81 40.08 18.61
CA VAL A 1048 0.88 40.66 17.62
C VAL A 1048 -0.07 39.58 17.09
N LEU A 1049 -1.38 39.85 17.13
CA LEU A 1049 -2.44 38.96 16.63
C LEU A 1049 -2.79 39.32 15.19
N MET A 1050 -2.78 38.32 14.31
CA MET A 1050 -3.19 38.42 12.91
C MET A 1050 -4.39 37.52 12.63
N ILE A 1051 -5.44 38.09 12.04
CA ILE A 1051 -6.63 37.37 11.57
C ILE A 1051 -6.57 37.29 10.05
N ILE A 1052 -6.77 36.10 9.47
CA ILE A 1052 -6.65 35.85 8.01
C ILE A 1052 -7.90 35.19 7.43
#